data_AF-A0A7W0W5J5-F1
#
_entry.id   AF-A0A7W0W5J5-F1
#
_cell.length_a   1.000
_cell.length_b   1.000
_cell.length_c   1.000
_cell.angle_alpha   90.00
_cell.angle_beta   90.00
_cell.angle_gamma   90.00
#
_symmetry.space_group_name_H-M   'P 1'
#
loop_
_entity.id
_entity.type
_entity.pdbx_description
1 polymer ?
#
loop_
_entity_poly.entity_id
_entity_poly.type
_entity_poly.pdbx_seq_one_letter_code
_entity_poly.pdbx_strand_id
1 'polypeptide(L)'
;MIQEDTQHQTSAPTSAPQRQAKPLAFGMITAYARAIAPLLLLWIVILLGMALIYWQPATSQLDIGSSYARAHLVGFFADEAQGSTTYAYSGAQSALTVPGAGSGALVATTRINGWRPDGVEPAQVTLSAGGGSLQFSPLTTPTLYHIFLPPGVGDARIDLSVNPYQPAGADLRSLGIPLEQLAVRPLSRQPARTTLGWLMLLAALLWTYGRRIGLAPWLAGGLTLVPVAAILLGIWRVRLLLTVGLVPWVIAALLLHLLLGPGRWLLARTLQRHRLEVAPLVWRWLWGIFGVALLIKLGGMLYPHIRVFDEAAHLLRVRWVLDGRFGELYFPNYTSFMGATVGIEGGYFPYSPLWYLVSAPFAALGLPIGATMNGLSAVLDVSKGLLIFVIALATTRRERLALLATALYHLLPMPYYLLSWGNYPTQLGLWATLVATTYLVLNYERLLQRRVFGWWVALLALCILTYTVIGIFAWTMFGLVALLEALRGRRRQPGIIRGVLVGIIIAEIFAFGIYHVQFAGVMLQSTLPSLLKSTQDKADGPATTTVDARESPLSNLNANTVFMRNHATDGLLLVGLIGMVGLYTDPAARRWWVIWTAWLSIFVLYTLVSAFVADMVLKHIFFIMPLLCIAAALVADTLWQRVKLGRWAVAAGALALLALVAERWHFYLLIKRH
;
A
#
# COMPACT_ATOMS: atom_id res chain seq x y z
N MET A 1 -65.69 -17.50 55.85
CA MET A 1 -66.91 -18.35 55.79
C MET A 1 -67.54 -18.07 54.44
N ILE A 2 -67.14 -18.84 53.42
CA ILE A 2 -67.87 -19.94 52.74
C ILE A 2 -68.40 -19.35 51.40
N GLN A 3 -67.74 -19.63 50.25
CA GLN A 3 -67.83 -20.84 49.38
C GLN A 3 -68.86 -20.63 48.26
N GLU A 4 -68.41 -20.74 47.00
CA GLU A 4 -68.88 -21.74 46.00
C GLU A 4 -70.01 -21.16 45.13
N ASP A 5 -70.26 -21.52 43.88
CA ASP A 5 -69.60 -22.32 42.84
C ASP A 5 -70.44 -22.03 41.58
N THR A 6 -69.87 -21.88 40.39
CA THR A 6 -70.53 -22.40 39.16
C THR A 6 -69.58 -22.41 37.96
N GLN A 7 -69.25 -23.64 37.60
CA GLN A 7 -68.60 -24.07 36.38
C GLN A 7 -69.42 -23.71 35.13
N HIS A 8 -68.74 -23.29 34.06
CA HIS A 8 -69.19 -23.60 32.70
C HIS A 8 -68.01 -24.05 31.83
N GLN A 9 -67.97 -25.37 31.63
CA GLN A 9 -67.24 -26.03 30.55
C GLN A 9 -67.87 -25.65 29.20
N THR A 10 -67.06 -25.22 28.23
CA THR A 10 -67.41 -25.34 26.79
C THR A 10 -66.14 -25.62 25.95
N SER A 11 -66.08 -26.87 25.48
CA SER A 11 -65.50 -27.35 24.21
C SER A 11 -64.20 -26.73 23.66
N ALA A 12 -63.12 -27.51 23.74
CA ALA A 12 -61.90 -27.32 22.97
C ALA A 12 -62.14 -27.58 21.46
N PRO A 13 -61.65 -26.70 20.55
CA PRO A 13 -61.58 -27.02 19.14
C PRO A 13 -60.38 -27.93 18.87
N THR A 14 -60.66 -29.14 18.42
CA THR A 14 -59.69 -30.09 17.84
C THR A 14 -59.11 -29.47 16.57
N SER A 15 -57.97 -28.78 16.70
CA SER A 15 -57.20 -28.33 15.54
C SER A 15 -56.52 -29.55 14.90
N ALA A 16 -57.00 -29.92 13.71
CA ALA A 16 -56.36 -30.92 12.88
C ALA A 16 -54.89 -30.50 12.63
N PRO A 17 -53.91 -31.42 12.73
CA PRO A 17 -52.53 -31.10 12.43
C PRO A 17 -52.43 -30.75 10.94
N GLN A 18 -52.30 -29.45 10.65
CA GLN A 18 -51.88 -28.97 9.33
C GLN A 18 -50.54 -29.65 9.02
N ARG A 19 -50.59 -30.67 8.15
CA ARG A 19 -49.42 -31.26 7.51
C ARG A 19 -48.74 -30.14 6.73
N GLN A 20 -47.77 -29.47 7.37
CA GLN A 20 -46.77 -28.66 6.68
C GLN A 20 -45.97 -29.62 5.79
N ALA A 21 -46.47 -29.84 4.58
CA ALA A 21 -45.76 -30.55 3.53
C ALA A 21 -44.49 -29.76 3.26
N LYS A 22 -43.34 -30.25 3.74
CA LYS A 22 -42.01 -29.66 3.55
C LYS A 22 -41.66 -29.71 2.05
N PRO A 23 -41.74 -28.61 1.27
CA PRO A 23 -41.14 -28.53 -0.06
C PRO A 23 -39.73 -27.91 0.08
N LEU A 24 -39.05 -28.17 1.21
CA LEU A 24 -37.85 -27.44 1.62
C LEU A 24 -36.59 -27.92 0.89
N ALA A 25 -36.52 -29.20 0.53
CA ALA A 25 -35.30 -29.76 -0.07
C ALA A 25 -35.04 -29.23 -1.49
N PHE A 26 -36.07 -29.20 -2.34
CA PHE A 26 -35.91 -28.77 -3.74
C PHE A 26 -35.69 -27.24 -3.88
N GLY A 27 -36.35 -26.44 -3.03
CA GLY A 27 -36.12 -25.00 -2.94
C GLY A 27 -34.70 -24.65 -2.48
N MET A 28 -34.15 -25.40 -1.53
CA MET A 28 -32.77 -25.21 -1.10
C MET A 28 -31.77 -25.56 -2.21
N ILE A 29 -31.92 -26.70 -2.89
CA ILE A 29 -31.01 -27.12 -3.97
C ILE A 29 -31.00 -26.09 -5.11
N THR A 30 -32.16 -25.61 -5.54
CA THR A 30 -32.26 -24.59 -6.61
C THR A 30 -31.66 -23.24 -6.18
N ALA A 31 -31.80 -22.85 -4.91
CA ALA A 31 -31.16 -21.66 -4.38
C ALA A 31 -29.63 -21.78 -4.32
N TYR A 32 -29.10 -22.93 -3.88
CA TYR A 32 -27.66 -23.21 -3.88
C TYR A 32 -27.09 -23.25 -5.30
N ALA A 33 -27.78 -23.91 -6.24
CA ALA A 33 -27.38 -23.98 -7.64
C ALA A 33 -27.31 -22.58 -8.27
N ARG A 34 -28.33 -21.73 -8.06
CA ARG A 34 -28.32 -20.33 -8.53
C ARG A 34 -27.23 -19.49 -7.86
N ALA A 35 -26.90 -19.78 -6.61
CA ALA A 35 -25.82 -19.10 -5.91
C ALA A 35 -24.44 -19.49 -6.47
N ILE A 36 -24.22 -20.76 -6.82
CA ILE A 36 -22.90 -21.28 -7.22
C ILE A 36 -22.67 -21.23 -8.74
N ALA A 37 -23.73 -21.22 -9.56
CA ALA A 37 -23.63 -21.24 -11.02
C ALA A 37 -22.66 -20.18 -11.62
N PRO A 38 -22.61 -18.92 -11.14
CA PRO A 38 -21.63 -17.95 -11.66
C PRO A 38 -20.18 -18.33 -11.38
N LEU A 39 -19.89 -18.99 -10.26
CA LEU A 39 -18.55 -19.47 -9.94
C LEU A 39 -18.14 -20.64 -10.85
N LEU A 40 -19.07 -21.57 -11.10
CA LEU A 40 -18.82 -22.66 -12.04
C LEU A 40 -18.58 -22.14 -13.46
N LEU A 41 -19.36 -21.15 -13.90
CA LEU A 41 -19.16 -20.48 -15.18
C LEU A 41 -17.79 -19.80 -15.24
N LEU A 42 -17.36 -19.11 -14.18
CA LEU A 42 -16.02 -18.52 -14.08
C LEU A 42 -14.92 -19.58 -14.24
N TRP A 43 -15.06 -20.72 -13.57
CA TRP A 43 -14.09 -21.82 -13.69
C TRP A 43 -14.05 -22.41 -15.10
N ILE A 44 -15.20 -22.55 -15.76
CA ILE A 44 -15.27 -22.97 -17.16
C ILE A 44 -14.54 -21.96 -18.06
N VAL A 45 -14.75 -20.65 -17.87
CA VAL A 45 -14.04 -19.60 -18.63
C VAL A 45 -12.53 -19.67 -18.40
N ILE A 46 -12.08 -19.90 -17.17
CA ILE A 46 -10.65 -20.06 -16.86
C ILE A 46 -10.07 -21.29 -17.57
N LEU A 47 -10.77 -22.43 -17.51
CA LEU A 47 -10.34 -23.66 -18.18
C LEU A 47 -10.23 -23.48 -19.70
N LEU A 48 -11.26 -22.91 -20.33
CA LEU A 48 -11.28 -22.64 -21.76
C LEU A 48 -10.22 -21.60 -22.16
N GLY A 49 -10.08 -20.52 -21.39
CA GLY A 49 -9.09 -19.48 -21.62
C GLY A 49 -7.67 -20.02 -21.52
N MET A 50 -7.35 -20.80 -20.48
CA MET A 50 -6.05 -21.45 -20.35
C MET A 50 -5.80 -22.47 -21.46
N ALA A 51 -6.80 -23.25 -21.87
CA ALA A 51 -6.67 -24.16 -23.01
C ALA A 51 -6.33 -23.40 -24.30
N LEU A 52 -7.00 -22.28 -24.56
CA LEU A 52 -6.75 -21.43 -25.74
C LEU A 52 -5.34 -20.81 -25.70
N ILE A 53 -4.91 -20.30 -24.54
CA ILE A 53 -3.58 -19.70 -24.38
C ILE A 53 -2.46 -20.70 -24.65
N TYR A 54 -2.62 -21.94 -24.20
CA TYR A 54 -1.61 -22.99 -24.36
C TYR A 54 -1.75 -23.77 -25.68
N TRP A 55 -2.82 -23.55 -26.43
CA TRP A 55 -2.94 -24.05 -27.80
C TRP A 55 -1.85 -23.47 -28.73
N GLN A 56 -1.48 -22.21 -28.50
CA GLN A 56 -0.36 -21.54 -29.18
C GLN A 56 0.78 -21.27 -28.17
N PRO A 57 1.65 -22.26 -27.89
CA PRO A 57 2.74 -22.10 -26.94
C PRO A 57 3.70 -20.99 -27.40
N ALA A 58 3.63 -19.83 -26.74
CA ALA A 58 4.53 -18.71 -26.98
C ALA A 58 5.88 -18.94 -26.29
N THR A 59 6.96 -18.52 -26.95
CA THR A 59 8.29 -18.45 -26.33
C THR A 59 8.32 -17.31 -25.32
N SER A 60 8.68 -17.61 -24.08
CA SER A 60 8.94 -16.61 -23.06
C SER A 60 10.41 -16.21 -23.12
N GLN A 61 10.71 -14.92 -23.30
CA GLN A 61 12.08 -14.40 -23.29
C GLN A 61 12.30 -13.54 -22.05
N LEU A 62 13.50 -13.67 -21.48
CA LEU A 62 13.95 -12.93 -20.32
C LEU A 62 15.37 -12.43 -20.58
N ASP A 63 15.54 -11.10 -20.56
CA ASP A 63 16.84 -10.45 -20.51
C ASP A 63 17.34 -10.47 -19.06
N ILE A 64 18.40 -11.24 -18.81
CA ILE A 64 18.93 -11.53 -17.48
C ILE A 64 19.56 -10.30 -16.83
N GLY A 65 20.16 -9.43 -17.63
CA GLY A 65 20.67 -8.14 -17.14
C GLY A 65 19.58 -7.08 -17.00
N SER A 66 18.31 -7.42 -17.26
CA SER A 66 17.22 -6.49 -17.00
C SER A 66 16.78 -6.51 -15.53
N SER A 67 16.23 -5.37 -15.11
CA SER A 67 15.50 -5.24 -13.85
C SER A 67 14.37 -6.25 -13.68
N TYR A 68 13.76 -6.68 -14.79
CA TYR A 68 12.66 -7.63 -14.79
C TYR A 68 13.13 -9.04 -14.46
N ALA A 69 14.36 -9.41 -14.83
CA ALA A 69 14.86 -10.75 -14.52
C ALA A 69 14.95 -11.03 -13.04
N ARG A 70 15.22 -10.04 -12.17
CA ARG A 70 15.49 -10.26 -10.74
C ARG A 70 14.46 -11.14 -10.02
N ALA A 71 13.17 -11.05 -10.36
CA ALA A 71 12.13 -11.91 -9.76
C ALA A 71 12.22 -13.40 -10.15
N HIS A 72 13.01 -13.70 -11.18
CA HIS A 72 13.27 -15.02 -11.74
C HIS A 72 14.68 -15.55 -11.39
N LEU A 73 15.52 -14.72 -10.75
CA LEU A 73 16.91 -15.04 -10.44
C LEU A 73 17.09 -15.29 -8.94
N VAL A 74 17.80 -16.34 -8.58
CA VAL A 74 18.29 -16.59 -7.23
C VAL A 74 19.79 -16.81 -7.27
N GLY A 75 20.56 -16.18 -6.39
CA GLY A 75 22.02 -16.34 -6.33
C GLY A 75 22.76 -15.68 -7.48
N PHE A 76 22.21 -14.62 -8.08
CA PHE A 76 22.88 -13.78 -9.08
C PHE A 76 23.32 -12.46 -8.47
N PHE A 77 24.39 -11.87 -9.01
CA PHE A 77 24.83 -10.52 -8.68
C PHE A 77 23.97 -9.45 -9.37
N ALA A 78 24.25 -8.18 -9.09
CA ALA A 78 23.58 -7.06 -9.76
C ALA A 78 23.76 -7.11 -11.28
N ASP A 79 22.79 -6.53 -12.00
CA ASP A 79 22.84 -6.36 -13.45
C ASP A 79 24.03 -5.48 -13.85
N GLU A 80 24.69 -5.90 -14.93
CA GLU A 80 25.80 -5.21 -15.57
C GLU A 80 25.52 -5.03 -17.06
N ALA A 81 26.22 -4.08 -17.68
CA ALA A 81 26.08 -3.80 -19.10
C ALA A 81 27.44 -3.56 -19.75
N GLN A 82 27.61 -4.09 -20.97
CA GLN A 82 28.75 -3.83 -21.83
C GLN A 82 28.24 -3.49 -23.24
N GLY A 83 28.36 -2.22 -23.63
CA GLY A 83 27.77 -1.72 -24.87
C GLY A 83 26.24 -1.85 -24.85
N SER A 84 25.67 -2.52 -25.84
CA SER A 84 24.22 -2.79 -25.92
C SER A 84 23.78 -4.06 -25.19
N THR A 85 24.71 -4.81 -24.61
CA THR A 85 24.43 -6.11 -23.98
C THR A 85 24.31 -5.96 -22.47
N THR A 86 23.22 -6.48 -21.91
CA THR A 86 22.97 -6.57 -20.47
C THR A 86 23.14 -8.01 -20.01
N TYR A 87 23.75 -8.20 -18.84
CA TYR A 87 23.96 -9.52 -18.25
C TYR A 87 23.96 -9.45 -16.72
N ALA A 88 23.91 -10.61 -16.07
CA ALA A 88 24.21 -10.73 -14.65
C ALA A 88 25.13 -11.93 -14.42
N TYR A 89 26.12 -11.76 -13.53
CA TYR A 89 26.96 -12.87 -13.10
C TYR A 89 26.18 -13.80 -12.17
N SER A 90 26.26 -15.10 -12.42
CA SER A 90 25.86 -16.11 -11.45
C SER A 90 26.83 -16.11 -10.26
N GLY A 91 26.38 -16.61 -9.11
CA GLY A 91 27.26 -17.06 -8.03
C GLY A 91 27.74 -18.49 -8.26
N ALA A 92 28.30 -19.08 -7.20
CA ALA A 92 28.65 -20.51 -7.18
C ALA A 92 27.40 -21.40 -7.28
N GLN A 93 26.30 -20.99 -6.65
CA GLN A 93 25.00 -21.62 -6.75
C GLN A 93 23.97 -20.57 -7.14
N SER A 94 23.26 -20.83 -8.22
CA SER A 94 22.23 -19.93 -8.74
C SER A 94 21.04 -20.71 -9.27
N ALA A 95 19.89 -20.07 -9.38
CA ALA A 95 18.71 -20.68 -9.99
C ALA A 95 17.94 -19.67 -10.85
N LEU A 96 17.45 -20.16 -11.99
CA LEU A 96 16.55 -19.47 -12.90
C LEU A 96 15.17 -20.11 -12.78
N THR A 97 14.14 -19.31 -12.49
CA THR A 97 12.76 -19.80 -12.37
C THR A 97 11.85 -19.09 -13.36
N VAL A 98 11.13 -19.86 -14.18
CA VAL A 98 10.18 -19.38 -15.17
C VAL A 98 8.78 -19.89 -14.80
N PRO A 99 7.98 -19.07 -14.08
CA PRO A 99 6.69 -19.50 -13.58
C PRO A 99 5.73 -19.92 -14.69
N GLY A 100 5.02 -21.02 -14.46
CA GLY A 100 4.04 -21.56 -15.40
C GLY A 100 4.60 -22.13 -16.71
N ALA A 101 5.91 -22.35 -16.81
CA ALA A 101 6.53 -22.94 -18.01
C ALA A 101 6.88 -24.44 -17.86
N GLY A 102 6.81 -25.01 -16.66
CA GLY A 102 7.33 -26.34 -16.35
C GLY A 102 6.38 -27.51 -16.59
N SER A 103 5.09 -27.28 -16.90
CA SER A 103 4.09 -28.36 -17.04
C SER A 103 4.24 -29.27 -18.28
N GLY A 104 5.28 -29.08 -19.08
CA GLY A 104 5.65 -30.04 -20.12
C GLY A 104 7.11 -29.89 -20.52
N ALA A 105 7.56 -30.77 -21.43
CA ALA A 105 8.89 -30.65 -22.00
C ALA A 105 9.07 -29.28 -22.66
N LEU A 106 10.25 -28.70 -22.54
CA LEU A 106 10.55 -27.38 -23.08
C LEU A 106 12.02 -27.29 -23.53
N VAL A 107 12.30 -26.33 -24.39
CA VAL A 107 13.67 -25.97 -24.77
C VAL A 107 13.99 -24.63 -24.14
N ALA A 108 14.96 -24.61 -23.23
CA ALA A 108 15.55 -23.41 -22.69
C ALA A 108 16.76 -23.03 -23.54
N THR A 109 16.78 -21.80 -24.05
CA THR A 109 17.91 -21.24 -24.80
C THR A 109 18.52 -20.16 -23.93
N THR A 110 19.78 -20.34 -23.52
CA THR A 110 20.50 -19.36 -22.70
C THR A 110 21.76 -18.90 -23.42
N ARG A 111 22.13 -17.63 -23.23
CA ARG A 111 23.39 -17.09 -23.76
C ARG A 111 24.38 -16.94 -22.62
N ILE A 112 25.44 -17.73 -22.68
CA ILE A 112 26.47 -17.84 -21.64
C ILE A 112 27.80 -17.43 -22.26
N ASN A 113 28.62 -16.72 -21.49
CA ASN A 113 30.02 -16.50 -21.81
C ASN A 113 30.89 -17.15 -20.72
N GLY A 114 31.73 -18.11 -21.09
CA GLY A 114 32.64 -18.83 -20.20
C GLY A 114 34.02 -18.17 -20.06
N TRP A 115 34.23 -16.98 -20.63
CA TRP A 115 35.51 -16.29 -20.58
C TRP A 115 35.98 -16.06 -19.14
N ARG A 116 37.28 -16.30 -18.91
CA ARG A 116 38.00 -15.99 -17.69
C ARG A 116 39.38 -15.44 -18.02
N PRO A 117 39.99 -14.65 -17.12
CA PRO A 117 41.37 -14.21 -17.28
C PRO A 117 42.36 -15.39 -17.38
N ASP A 118 43.50 -15.15 -18.01
CA ASP A 118 44.58 -16.14 -18.10
C ASP A 118 45.06 -16.57 -16.71
N GLY A 119 45.38 -17.86 -16.56
CA GLY A 119 45.81 -18.44 -15.28
C GLY A 119 44.67 -18.80 -14.31
N VAL A 120 43.41 -18.47 -14.64
CA VAL A 120 42.22 -18.92 -13.89
C VAL A 120 41.68 -20.20 -14.53
N GLU A 121 41.26 -21.16 -13.70
CA GLU A 121 40.64 -22.39 -14.19
C GLU A 121 39.41 -22.08 -15.07
N PRO A 122 39.24 -22.77 -16.22
CA PRO A 122 38.07 -22.60 -17.07
C PRO A 122 36.76 -22.78 -16.31
N ALA A 123 35.72 -22.06 -16.73
CA ALA A 123 34.40 -22.23 -16.16
C ALA A 123 33.92 -23.68 -16.35
N GLN A 124 33.43 -24.27 -15.26
CA GLN A 124 32.75 -25.55 -15.20
C GLN A 124 31.34 -25.28 -14.71
N VAL A 125 30.35 -25.65 -15.51
CA VAL A 125 28.94 -25.37 -15.22
C VAL A 125 28.21 -26.69 -15.13
N THR A 126 27.61 -26.94 -13.98
CA THR A 126 26.64 -28.00 -13.78
C THR A 126 25.24 -27.39 -13.81
N LEU A 127 24.50 -27.70 -14.87
CA LEU A 127 23.07 -27.40 -14.99
C LEU A 127 22.28 -28.58 -14.41
N SER A 128 21.34 -28.31 -13.53
CA SER A 128 20.39 -29.33 -13.06
C SER A 128 18.95 -28.85 -13.20
N ALA A 129 18.09 -29.73 -13.70
CA ALA A 129 16.67 -29.46 -13.89
C ALA A 129 15.87 -30.77 -13.98
N GLY A 130 14.72 -30.84 -13.31
CA GLY A 130 13.79 -31.97 -13.42
C GLY A 130 14.41 -33.34 -13.12
N GLY A 131 15.38 -33.40 -12.19
CA GLY A 131 16.09 -34.63 -11.81
C GLY A 131 17.28 -35.00 -12.71
N GLY A 132 17.47 -34.33 -13.85
CA GLY A 132 18.66 -34.48 -14.69
C GLY A 132 19.73 -33.46 -14.34
N SER A 133 21.00 -33.79 -14.63
CA SER A 133 22.13 -32.86 -14.56
C SER A 133 23.03 -32.99 -15.78
N LEU A 134 23.64 -31.88 -16.19
CA LEU A 134 24.60 -31.78 -17.28
C LEU A 134 25.78 -30.93 -16.80
N GLN A 135 26.97 -31.50 -16.82
CA GLN A 135 28.21 -30.75 -16.58
C GLN A 135 28.91 -30.46 -17.91
N PHE A 136 29.34 -29.22 -18.12
CA PHE A 136 30.06 -28.82 -19.33
C PHE A 136 30.93 -27.58 -19.07
N SER A 137 31.89 -27.35 -19.96
CA SER A 137 32.71 -26.13 -20.01
C SER A 137 32.13 -25.17 -21.05
N PRO A 138 31.55 -24.01 -20.69
CA PRO A 138 31.10 -23.02 -21.67
C PRO A 138 32.27 -22.45 -22.47
N LEU A 139 32.00 -22.03 -23.71
CA LEU A 139 32.98 -21.39 -24.60
C LEU A 139 33.33 -20.01 -24.07
N THR A 140 34.55 -19.55 -24.37
CA THR A 140 35.07 -18.22 -23.97
C THR A 140 34.49 -17.06 -24.79
N THR A 141 33.56 -17.33 -25.69
CA THR A 141 32.81 -16.32 -26.44
C THR A 141 31.31 -16.48 -26.16
N PRO A 142 30.54 -15.38 -26.12
CA PRO A 142 29.10 -15.44 -25.89
C PRO A 142 28.38 -16.39 -26.86
N THR A 143 27.92 -17.53 -26.34
CA THR A 143 27.38 -18.64 -27.14
C THR A 143 25.97 -19.00 -26.68
N LEU A 144 25.11 -19.38 -27.62
CA LEU A 144 23.76 -19.87 -27.33
C LEU A 144 23.81 -21.36 -27.02
N TYR A 145 23.28 -21.72 -25.85
CA TYR A 145 23.11 -23.09 -25.40
C TYR A 145 21.63 -23.45 -25.44
N HIS A 146 21.29 -24.52 -26.15
CA HIS A 146 19.93 -25.08 -26.20
C HIS A 146 19.84 -26.29 -25.28
N ILE A 147 19.05 -26.16 -24.21
CA ILE A 147 18.91 -27.13 -23.15
C ILE A 147 17.50 -27.71 -23.22
N PHE A 148 17.39 -29.01 -23.41
CA PHE A 148 16.11 -29.71 -23.31
C PHE A 148 15.81 -29.99 -21.84
N LEU A 149 14.67 -29.48 -21.35
CA LEU A 149 14.22 -29.76 -19.98
C LEU A 149 13.06 -30.75 -20.00
N PRO A 150 13.09 -31.79 -19.15
CA PRO A 150 12.00 -32.75 -19.04
C PRO A 150 10.75 -32.08 -18.45
N PRO A 151 9.55 -32.67 -18.67
CA PRO A 151 8.31 -32.17 -18.07
C PRO A 151 8.39 -32.22 -16.55
N GLY A 152 7.96 -31.13 -15.91
CA GLY A 152 7.81 -31.01 -14.46
C GLY A 152 6.38 -30.68 -14.04
N VAL A 153 6.23 -30.21 -12.80
CA VAL A 153 4.94 -29.76 -12.25
C VAL A 153 5.01 -28.26 -11.99
N GLY A 154 4.36 -27.46 -12.85
CA GLY A 154 4.18 -26.03 -12.63
C GLY A 154 5.26 -25.17 -13.29
N ASP A 155 6.29 -24.80 -12.53
CA ASP A 155 7.30 -23.82 -12.94
C ASP A 155 8.53 -24.51 -13.53
N ALA A 156 9.17 -23.90 -14.52
CA ALA A 156 10.45 -24.40 -15.00
C ALA A 156 11.56 -23.81 -14.12
N ARG A 157 12.41 -24.67 -13.55
CA ARG A 157 13.55 -24.28 -12.72
C ARG A 157 14.83 -24.88 -13.29
N ILE A 158 15.83 -24.03 -13.48
CA ILE A 158 17.18 -24.41 -13.91
C ILE A 158 18.12 -23.99 -12.78
N ASP A 159 18.66 -24.96 -12.07
CA ASP A 159 19.69 -24.73 -11.07
C ASP A 159 21.07 -24.79 -11.75
N LEU A 160 21.94 -23.86 -11.36
CA LEU A 160 23.28 -23.64 -11.88
C LEU A 160 24.26 -23.81 -10.72
N SER A 161 25.24 -24.68 -10.90
CA SER A 161 26.43 -24.74 -10.05
C SER A 161 27.66 -24.43 -10.88
N VAL A 162 28.45 -23.46 -10.44
CA VAL A 162 29.63 -22.98 -11.18
C VAL A 162 30.82 -22.95 -10.23
N ASN A 163 32.00 -23.37 -10.69
CA ASN A 163 33.25 -23.14 -9.94
C ASN A 163 33.55 -21.63 -9.92
N PRO A 164 33.31 -20.87 -8.83
CA PRO A 164 33.42 -19.43 -8.91
C PRO A 164 34.89 -19.01 -9.02
N TYR A 165 35.14 -17.81 -9.54
CA TYR A 165 36.45 -17.16 -9.54
C TYR A 165 36.32 -15.73 -9.01
N GLN A 166 37.44 -15.18 -8.56
CA GLN A 166 37.51 -13.76 -8.19
C GLN A 166 38.28 -13.02 -9.29
N PRO A 167 37.70 -12.00 -9.93
CA PRO A 167 38.43 -11.19 -10.90
C PRO A 167 39.66 -10.55 -10.26
N ALA A 168 40.74 -10.37 -11.03
CA ALA A 168 41.89 -9.61 -10.58
C ALA A 168 41.51 -8.13 -10.32
N GLY A 169 42.11 -7.51 -9.31
CA GLY A 169 41.91 -6.09 -8.98
C GLY A 169 41.07 -5.87 -7.72
N ALA A 170 40.25 -4.81 -7.72
CA ALA A 170 39.47 -4.40 -6.55
C ALA A 170 38.10 -5.09 -6.41
N ASP A 171 37.70 -5.92 -7.38
CA ASP A 171 36.43 -6.66 -7.31
C ASP A 171 36.57 -7.84 -6.33
N LEU A 172 35.89 -7.75 -5.20
CA LEU A 172 35.91 -8.78 -4.15
C LEU A 172 34.84 -9.86 -4.35
N ARG A 173 34.05 -9.79 -5.43
CA ARG A 173 32.96 -10.75 -5.66
C ARG A 173 33.51 -12.09 -6.15
N SER A 174 32.91 -13.16 -5.62
CA SER A 174 33.13 -14.53 -6.10
C SER A 174 32.14 -14.83 -7.24
N LEU A 175 32.57 -14.60 -8.48
CA LEU A 175 31.74 -14.63 -9.69
C LEU A 175 31.74 -16.01 -10.34
N GLY A 176 30.58 -16.45 -10.83
CA GLY A 176 30.43 -17.66 -11.63
C GLY A 176 30.66 -17.37 -13.12
N ILE A 177 29.57 -17.35 -13.89
CA ILE A 177 29.58 -16.97 -15.32
C ILE A 177 28.55 -15.86 -15.56
N PRO A 178 28.77 -14.95 -16.53
CA PRO A 178 27.76 -14.02 -17.00
C PRO A 178 26.70 -14.73 -17.85
N LEU A 179 25.43 -14.42 -17.58
CA LEU A 179 24.28 -14.83 -18.38
C LEU A 179 23.59 -13.59 -18.95
N GLU A 180 23.36 -13.57 -20.26
CA GLU A 180 22.73 -12.43 -20.95
C GLU A 180 21.22 -12.60 -21.09
N GLN A 181 20.78 -13.78 -21.55
CA GLN A 181 19.37 -14.03 -21.85
C GLN A 181 18.96 -15.46 -21.54
N LEU A 182 17.66 -15.64 -21.26
CA LEU A 182 16.98 -16.92 -21.15
C LEU A 182 15.69 -16.88 -21.98
N ALA A 183 15.55 -17.78 -22.94
CA ALA A 183 14.33 -17.99 -23.69
C ALA A 183 13.80 -19.41 -23.46
N VAL A 184 12.55 -19.54 -23.01
CA VAL A 184 11.91 -20.83 -22.77
C VAL A 184 10.80 -21.04 -23.79
N ARG A 185 10.95 -22.07 -24.62
CA ARG A 185 9.93 -22.50 -25.60
C ARG A 185 9.26 -23.79 -25.10
N PRO A 186 7.98 -23.76 -24.73
CA PRO A 186 7.25 -24.98 -24.38
C PRO A 186 7.08 -25.87 -25.62
N LEU A 187 7.29 -27.17 -25.46
CA LEU A 187 6.98 -28.18 -26.48
C LEU A 187 5.60 -28.82 -26.26
N SER A 188 5.05 -28.69 -25.04
CA SER A 188 3.70 -29.15 -24.72
C SER A 188 2.67 -28.02 -24.84
N ARG A 189 1.41 -28.43 -25.07
CA ARG A 189 0.23 -27.56 -25.02
C ARG A 189 -0.51 -27.65 -23.69
N GLN A 190 0.10 -28.27 -22.68
CA GLN A 190 -0.57 -28.48 -21.40
C GLN A 190 -0.47 -27.21 -20.55
N PRO A 191 -1.59 -26.68 -20.03
CA PRO A 191 -1.56 -25.51 -19.17
C PRO A 191 -0.83 -25.82 -17.87
N ALA A 192 -0.09 -24.84 -17.36
CA ALA A 192 0.54 -24.97 -16.05
C ALA A 192 -0.50 -25.16 -14.95
N ARG A 193 -0.48 -26.35 -14.31
CA ARG A 193 -1.46 -26.71 -13.26
C ARG A 193 -1.39 -25.76 -12.07
N THR A 194 -0.20 -25.27 -11.72
CA THR A 194 0.01 -24.27 -10.67
C THR A 194 -0.65 -22.94 -11.01
N THR A 195 -0.39 -22.41 -12.22
CA THR A 195 -1.03 -21.18 -12.72
C THR A 195 -2.55 -21.31 -12.74
N LEU A 196 -3.08 -22.44 -13.24
CA LEU A 196 -4.50 -22.72 -13.25
C LEU A 196 -5.08 -22.74 -11.82
N GLY A 197 -4.43 -23.44 -10.90
CA GLY A 197 -4.83 -23.52 -9.50
C GLY A 197 -4.88 -22.15 -8.83
N TRP A 198 -3.85 -21.32 -9.03
CA TRP A 198 -3.81 -19.95 -8.51
C TRP A 198 -4.91 -19.07 -9.09
N LEU A 199 -5.20 -19.16 -10.39
CA LEU A 199 -6.29 -18.42 -11.02
C LEU A 199 -7.66 -18.85 -10.50
N MET A 200 -7.90 -20.15 -10.38
CA MET A 200 -9.17 -20.68 -9.84
C MET A 200 -9.36 -20.26 -8.38
N LEU A 201 -8.30 -20.32 -7.57
CA LEU A 201 -8.33 -19.86 -6.19
C LEU A 201 -8.58 -18.35 -6.10
N LEU A 202 -7.87 -17.54 -6.91
CA LEU A 202 -8.09 -16.09 -6.97
C LEU A 202 -9.53 -15.77 -7.35
N ALA A 203 -10.08 -16.41 -8.38
CA ALA A 203 -11.47 -16.22 -8.80
C ALA A 203 -12.46 -16.61 -7.69
N ALA A 204 -12.24 -17.72 -7.00
CA ALA A 204 -13.06 -18.14 -5.86
C ALA A 204 -12.99 -17.13 -4.70
N LEU A 205 -11.80 -16.63 -4.37
CA LEU A 205 -11.61 -15.63 -3.32
C LEU A 205 -12.29 -14.29 -3.67
N LEU A 206 -12.15 -13.81 -4.90
CA LEU A 206 -12.80 -12.56 -5.35
C LEU A 206 -14.32 -12.70 -5.38
N TRP A 207 -14.83 -13.81 -5.93
CA TRP A 207 -16.26 -14.07 -5.98
C TRP A 207 -16.87 -14.18 -4.57
N THR A 208 -16.27 -14.99 -3.69
CA THR A 208 -16.73 -15.13 -2.29
C THR A 208 -16.64 -13.81 -1.53
N TYR A 209 -15.61 -12.99 -1.78
CA TYR A 209 -15.51 -11.66 -1.21
C TYR A 209 -16.70 -10.78 -1.62
N GLY A 210 -17.01 -10.75 -2.93
CA GLY A 210 -18.19 -10.06 -3.48
C GLY A 210 -19.49 -10.50 -2.80
N ARG A 211 -19.64 -11.80 -2.54
CA ARG A 211 -20.79 -12.35 -1.79
C ARG A 211 -20.80 -11.88 -0.33
N ARG A 212 -19.67 -11.90 0.38
CA ARG A 212 -19.56 -11.46 1.78
C ARG A 212 -19.85 -9.96 1.96
N ILE A 213 -19.54 -9.13 0.97
CA ILE A 213 -19.92 -7.71 1.01
C ILE A 213 -21.38 -7.44 0.60
N GLY A 214 -22.11 -8.46 0.12
CA GLY A 214 -23.54 -8.42 -0.15
C GLY A 214 -23.92 -8.21 -1.62
N LEU A 215 -23.01 -8.44 -2.58
CA LEU A 215 -23.33 -8.40 -4.01
C LEU A 215 -24.13 -9.63 -4.41
N ALA A 216 -25.09 -9.49 -5.34
CA ALA A 216 -25.81 -10.62 -5.92
C ALA A 216 -24.84 -11.60 -6.63
N PRO A 217 -25.16 -12.92 -6.70
CA PRO A 217 -24.25 -13.92 -7.26
C PRO A 217 -23.74 -13.59 -8.67
N TRP A 218 -24.62 -13.13 -9.55
CA TRP A 218 -24.29 -12.76 -10.93
C TRP A 218 -23.41 -11.51 -11.01
N LEU A 219 -23.68 -10.50 -10.17
CA LEU A 219 -22.86 -9.29 -10.14
C LEU A 219 -21.45 -9.58 -9.59
N ALA A 220 -21.35 -10.39 -8.53
CA ALA A 220 -20.07 -10.88 -8.03
C ALA A 220 -19.33 -11.70 -9.10
N GLY A 221 -20.06 -12.56 -9.84
CA GLY A 221 -19.52 -13.33 -10.96
C GLY A 221 -18.96 -12.43 -12.07
N GLY A 222 -19.75 -11.47 -12.54
CA GLY A 222 -19.35 -10.53 -13.60
C GLY A 222 -18.17 -9.64 -13.19
N LEU A 223 -18.17 -9.12 -11.96
CA LEU A 223 -17.07 -8.30 -11.45
C LEU A 223 -15.78 -9.11 -11.24
N THR A 224 -15.85 -10.41 -10.94
CA THR A 224 -14.69 -11.31 -10.90
C THR A 224 -14.24 -11.70 -12.31
N LEU A 225 -15.17 -11.84 -13.26
CA LEU A 225 -14.86 -12.22 -14.64
C LEU A 225 -13.96 -11.20 -15.32
N VAL A 226 -14.22 -9.90 -15.14
CA VAL A 226 -13.44 -8.82 -15.77
C VAL A 226 -11.93 -8.91 -15.45
N PRO A 227 -11.47 -8.92 -14.17
CA PRO A 227 -10.05 -9.04 -13.87
C PRO A 227 -9.48 -10.42 -14.25
N VAL A 228 -10.25 -11.51 -14.11
CA VAL A 228 -9.79 -12.84 -14.53
C VAL A 228 -9.56 -12.90 -16.04
N ALA A 229 -10.47 -12.35 -16.84
CA ALA A 229 -10.33 -12.27 -18.30
C ALA A 229 -9.15 -11.37 -18.70
N ALA A 230 -8.96 -10.24 -18.00
CA ALA A 230 -7.79 -9.37 -18.20
C ALA A 230 -6.48 -10.10 -17.88
N ILE A 231 -6.44 -10.90 -16.80
CA ILE A 231 -5.27 -11.72 -16.46
C ILE A 231 -5.04 -12.80 -17.51
N LEU A 232 -6.07 -13.49 -17.99
CA LEU A 232 -5.93 -14.48 -19.06
C LEU A 232 -5.38 -13.84 -20.34
N LEU A 233 -5.93 -12.69 -20.75
CA LEU A 233 -5.42 -11.93 -21.89
C LEU A 233 -3.96 -11.48 -21.68
N GLY A 234 -3.61 -11.07 -20.47
CA GLY A 234 -2.25 -10.70 -20.12
C GLY A 234 -1.30 -11.91 -20.07
N ILE A 235 -1.74 -13.08 -19.61
CA ILE A 235 -0.94 -14.32 -19.67
C ILE A 235 -0.67 -14.72 -21.12
N TRP A 236 -1.63 -14.48 -22.02
CA TRP A 236 -1.44 -14.70 -23.45
C TRP A 236 -0.37 -13.77 -24.05
N ARG A 237 -0.34 -12.49 -23.66
CA ARG A 237 0.52 -11.47 -24.25
C ARG A 237 1.89 -11.33 -23.56
N VAL A 238 1.91 -11.38 -22.24
CA VAL A 238 3.06 -11.07 -21.36
C VAL A 238 3.11 -12.06 -20.19
N ARG A 239 3.20 -13.36 -20.52
CA ARG A 239 3.09 -14.47 -19.57
C ARG A 239 3.90 -14.29 -18.30
N LEU A 240 5.22 -14.09 -18.42
CA LEU A 240 6.15 -14.05 -17.29
C LEU A 240 5.77 -12.98 -16.28
N LEU A 241 5.40 -11.81 -16.78
CA LEU A 241 4.98 -10.66 -15.99
C LEU A 241 3.75 -11.03 -15.14
N LEU A 242 2.72 -11.64 -15.72
CA LEU A 242 1.51 -11.91 -14.95
C LEU A 242 1.62 -13.13 -14.03
N THR A 243 2.31 -14.20 -14.45
CA THR A 243 2.38 -15.44 -13.67
C THR A 243 3.06 -15.25 -12.32
N VAL A 244 4.10 -14.39 -12.26
CA VAL A 244 4.82 -14.12 -11.01
C VAL A 244 3.98 -13.32 -10.01
N GLY A 245 2.99 -12.56 -10.49
CA GLY A 245 2.08 -11.75 -9.65
C GLY A 245 0.90 -12.51 -9.05
N LEU A 246 0.60 -13.72 -9.53
CA LEU A 246 -0.60 -14.46 -9.10
C LEU A 246 -0.59 -14.79 -7.62
N VAL A 247 0.55 -15.25 -7.08
CA VAL A 247 0.68 -15.60 -5.67
C VAL A 247 0.48 -14.35 -4.78
N PRO A 248 1.16 -13.21 -5.01
CA PRO A 248 0.88 -11.96 -4.32
C PRO A 248 -0.59 -11.54 -4.34
N TRP A 249 -1.29 -11.69 -5.47
CA TRP A 249 -2.72 -11.34 -5.57
C TRP A 249 -3.62 -12.31 -4.81
N VAL A 250 -3.29 -13.60 -4.79
CA VAL A 250 -3.97 -14.58 -3.93
C VAL A 250 -3.76 -14.22 -2.46
N ILE A 251 -2.54 -13.88 -2.05
CA ILE A 251 -2.23 -13.42 -0.68
C ILE A 251 -3.04 -12.16 -0.34
N ALA A 252 -3.09 -11.18 -1.24
CA ALA A 252 -3.88 -9.96 -1.04
C ALA A 252 -5.38 -10.26 -0.90
N ALA A 253 -5.91 -11.18 -1.72
CA ALA A 253 -7.31 -11.62 -1.63
C ALA A 253 -7.60 -12.42 -0.35
N LEU A 254 -6.66 -13.25 0.13
CA LEU A 254 -6.77 -13.94 1.42
C LEU A 254 -6.77 -12.95 2.58
N LEU A 255 -5.82 -12.00 2.59
CA LEU A 255 -5.77 -10.93 3.60
C LEU A 255 -7.03 -10.08 3.59
N LEU A 256 -7.61 -9.83 2.42
CA LEU A 256 -8.89 -9.14 2.31
C LEU A 256 -10.01 -9.87 3.08
N HIS A 257 -10.09 -11.19 2.96
CA HIS A 257 -11.05 -12.01 3.73
C HIS A 257 -10.77 -11.99 5.23
N LEU A 258 -9.50 -12.04 5.62
CA LEU A 258 -9.09 -12.00 7.02
C LEU A 258 -9.43 -10.65 7.67
N LEU A 259 -9.21 -9.55 6.94
CA LEU A 259 -9.45 -8.19 7.44
C LEU A 259 -10.94 -7.79 7.40
N LEU A 260 -11.75 -8.37 6.49
CA LEU A 260 -13.15 -7.98 6.32
C LEU A 260 -13.97 -8.14 7.59
N GLY A 261 -13.85 -9.28 8.29
CA GLY A 261 -14.64 -9.58 9.49
C GLY A 261 -14.33 -8.62 10.66
N PRO A 262 -13.09 -8.62 11.18
CA PRO A 262 -12.68 -7.73 12.26
C PRO A 262 -12.82 -6.25 11.89
N GLY A 263 -12.48 -5.88 10.66
CA GLY A 263 -12.63 -4.51 10.17
C GLY A 263 -14.08 -4.04 10.15
N ARG A 264 -15.01 -4.87 9.64
CA ARG A 264 -16.45 -4.61 9.69
C ARG A 264 -16.95 -4.45 11.12
N TRP A 265 -16.60 -5.39 11.98
CA TRP A 265 -17.01 -5.37 13.37
C TRP A 265 -16.51 -4.10 14.08
N LEU A 266 -15.23 -3.77 13.94
CA LEU A 266 -14.62 -2.61 14.58
C LEU A 266 -15.26 -1.30 14.08
N LEU A 267 -15.43 -1.17 12.77
CA LEU A 267 -16.02 0.01 12.17
C LEU A 267 -17.50 0.14 12.55
N ALA A 268 -18.29 -0.93 12.46
CA ALA A 268 -19.70 -0.92 12.85
C ALA A 268 -19.86 -0.59 14.34
N ARG A 269 -19.05 -1.20 15.22
CA ARG A 269 -19.05 -0.92 16.65
C ARG A 269 -18.71 0.53 16.94
N THR A 270 -17.75 1.09 16.22
CA THR A 270 -17.36 2.51 16.33
C THR A 270 -18.51 3.41 15.91
N LEU A 271 -19.07 3.20 14.71
CA LEU A 271 -20.19 3.99 14.21
C LEU A 271 -21.42 3.92 15.13
N GLN A 272 -21.78 2.73 15.62
CA GLN A 272 -22.88 2.53 16.56
C GLN A 272 -22.66 3.27 17.89
N ARG A 273 -21.44 3.22 18.46
CA ARG A 273 -21.11 3.95 19.70
C ARG A 273 -21.32 5.45 19.57
N HIS A 274 -21.11 5.99 18.37
CA HIS A 274 -21.23 7.43 18.07
C HIS A 274 -22.55 7.80 17.38
N ARG A 275 -23.53 6.88 17.33
CA ARG A 275 -24.84 7.08 16.69
C ARG A 275 -24.70 7.60 15.25
N LEU A 276 -23.77 6.98 14.52
CA LEU A 276 -23.58 7.19 13.09
C LEU A 276 -24.22 6.01 12.38
N GLU A 277 -25.29 6.27 11.65
CA GLU A 277 -25.97 5.27 10.83
C GLU A 277 -25.34 5.25 9.44
N VAL A 278 -25.29 4.05 8.86
CA VAL A 278 -24.78 3.84 7.50
C VAL A 278 -25.70 2.87 6.80
N ALA A 279 -26.27 3.30 5.67
CA ALA A 279 -27.15 2.48 4.86
C ALA A 279 -26.42 1.20 4.38
N PRO A 280 -27.12 0.06 4.28
CA PRO A 280 -26.52 -1.19 3.81
C PRO A 280 -25.81 -1.06 2.47
N LEU A 281 -26.34 -0.25 1.54
CA LEU A 281 -25.72 -0.02 0.24
C LEU A 281 -24.35 0.67 0.36
N VAL A 282 -24.24 1.68 1.22
CA VAL A 282 -22.97 2.40 1.45
C VAL A 282 -21.96 1.47 2.11
N TRP A 283 -22.38 0.58 3.00
CA TRP A 283 -21.52 -0.50 3.50
C TRP A 283 -20.98 -1.38 2.38
N ARG A 284 -21.80 -1.79 1.41
CA ARG A 284 -21.31 -2.64 0.30
C ARG A 284 -20.24 -1.92 -0.51
N TRP A 285 -20.48 -0.65 -0.85
CA TRP A 285 -19.54 0.15 -1.64
C TRP A 285 -18.26 0.49 -0.87
N LEU A 286 -18.35 0.83 0.41
CA LEU A 286 -17.17 1.13 1.23
C LEU A 286 -16.22 -0.06 1.27
N TRP A 287 -16.75 -1.26 1.52
CA TRP A 287 -15.95 -2.48 1.48
C TRP A 287 -15.52 -2.84 0.07
N GLY A 288 -16.33 -2.59 -0.96
CA GLY A 288 -15.92 -2.73 -2.36
C GLY A 288 -14.70 -1.88 -2.71
N ILE A 289 -14.72 -0.59 -2.35
CA ILE A 289 -13.61 0.35 -2.55
C ILE A 289 -12.37 -0.11 -1.76
N PHE A 290 -12.54 -0.46 -0.48
CA PHE A 290 -11.46 -0.97 0.36
C PHE A 290 -10.84 -2.23 -0.25
N GLY A 291 -11.66 -3.17 -0.73
CA GLY A 291 -11.19 -4.42 -1.33
C GLY A 291 -10.43 -4.20 -2.62
N VAL A 292 -10.95 -3.36 -3.53
CA VAL A 292 -10.24 -3.00 -4.77
C VAL A 292 -8.92 -2.30 -4.46
N ALA A 293 -8.94 -1.31 -3.55
CA ALA A 293 -7.74 -0.59 -3.15
C ALA A 293 -6.70 -1.53 -2.51
N LEU A 294 -7.11 -2.46 -1.66
CA LEU A 294 -6.23 -3.47 -1.07
C LEU A 294 -5.63 -4.36 -2.15
N LEU A 295 -6.44 -4.94 -3.03
CA LEU A 295 -5.95 -5.82 -4.09
C LEU A 295 -4.92 -5.13 -4.99
N ILE A 296 -5.16 -3.88 -5.39
CA ILE A 296 -4.25 -3.13 -6.25
C ILE A 296 -2.97 -2.75 -5.48
N LYS A 297 -3.11 -2.12 -4.30
CA LYS A 297 -1.96 -1.57 -3.55
C LYS A 297 -1.14 -2.66 -2.90
N LEU A 298 -1.76 -3.59 -2.16
CA LEU A 298 -1.04 -4.71 -1.55
C LEU A 298 -0.52 -5.68 -2.60
N GLY A 299 -1.35 -6.01 -3.59
CA GLY A 299 -0.97 -6.89 -4.68
C GLY A 299 0.20 -6.35 -5.51
N GLY A 300 0.23 -5.04 -5.76
CA GLY A 300 1.37 -4.39 -6.41
C GLY A 300 2.58 -4.22 -5.49
N MET A 301 2.41 -3.91 -4.20
CA MET A 301 3.52 -3.80 -3.24
C MET A 301 4.20 -5.14 -2.93
N LEU A 302 3.48 -6.25 -3.09
CA LEU A 302 4.03 -7.61 -3.01
C LEU A 302 4.45 -8.14 -4.39
N TYR A 303 4.28 -7.36 -5.44
CA TYR A 303 4.58 -7.79 -6.79
C TYR A 303 6.10 -7.95 -6.97
N PRO A 304 6.61 -9.11 -7.43
CA PRO A 304 8.04 -9.40 -7.42
C PRO A 304 8.95 -8.45 -8.20
N HIS A 305 8.40 -7.72 -9.19
CA HIS A 305 9.17 -6.73 -9.95
C HIS A 305 9.12 -5.32 -9.34
N ILE A 306 8.35 -5.10 -8.26
CA ILE A 306 8.29 -3.77 -7.65
C ILE A 306 9.69 -3.35 -7.17
N ARG A 307 10.00 -2.09 -7.42
CA ARG A 307 11.18 -1.43 -6.88
C ARG A 307 10.73 -0.36 -5.91
N VAL A 308 11.04 -0.57 -4.64
CA VAL A 308 10.76 0.39 -3.58
C VAL A 308 12.06 1.08 -3.20
N PHE A 309 12.09 2.40 -3.40
CA PHE A 309 13.34 3.17 -3.41
C PHE A 309 14.13 3.07 -2.09
N ASP A 310 13.49 3.37 -0.96
CA ASP A 310 14.14 3.37 0.35
C ASP A 310 14.10 2.00 1.07
N GLU A 311 13.61 0.93 0.41
CA GLU A 311 13.41 -0.37 1.06
C GLU A 311 14.71 -0.93 1.64
N ALA A 312 15.81 -0.92 0.88
CA ALA A 312 17.09 -1.49 1.32
C ALA A 312 17.62 -0.81 2.60
N ALA A 313 17.53 0.52 2.66
CA ALA A 313 17.95 1.29 3.82
C ALA A 313 17.09 0.97 5.06
N HIS A 314 15.79 0.76 4.88
CA HIS A 314 14.92 0.37 5.98
C HIS A 314 15.08 -1.10 6.39
N LEU A 315 15.32 -2.00 5.43
CA LEU A 315 15.58 -3.42 5.68
C LEU A 315 16.84 -3.61 6.53
N LEU A 316 17.90 -2.86 6.24
CA LEU A 316 19.12 -2.86 7.05
C LEU A 316 18.84 -2.49 8.51
N ARG A 317 18.00 -1.47 8.74
CA ARG A 317 17.63 -1.05 10.11
C ARG A 317 16.77 -2.08 10.84
N VAL A 318 15.88 -2.80 10.14
CA VAL A 318 15.18 -3.95 10.75
C VAL A 318 16.17 -5.04 11.12
N ARG A 319 17.16 -5.33 10.26
CA ARG A 319 18.22 -6.30 10.59
C ARG A 319 19.00 -5.89 11.84
N TRP A 320 19.34 -4.62 12.01
CA TRP A 320 19.97 -4.17 13.27
C TRP A 320 19.12 -4.43 14.50
N VAL A 321 17.78 -4.31 14.42
CA VAL A 321 16.91 -4.71 15.53
C VAL A 321 17.04 -6.21 15.81
N LEU A 322 17.02 -7.03 14.77
CA LEU A 322 17.12 -8.50 14.88
C LEU A 322 18.49 -8.98 15.36
N ASP A 323 19.56 -8.28 14.99
CA ASP A 323 20.94 -8.57 15.36
C ASP A 323 21.30 -8.04 16.76
N GLY A 324 20.33 -7.50 17.53
CA GLY A 324 20.58 -6.94 18.86
C GLY A 324 21.27 -5.56 18.85
N ARG A 325 21.41 -4.94 17.68
CA ARG A 325 22.05 -3.62 17.45
C ARG A 325 21.07 -2.45 17.55
N PHE A 326 19.99 -2.60 18.33
CA PHE A 326 18.96 -1.57 18.49
C PHE A 326 19.52 -0.23 19.01
N GLY A 327 20.59 -0.27 19.81
CA GLY A 327 21.27 0.93 20.29
C GLY A 327 21.71 1.90 19.18
N GLU A 328 22.02 1.39 17.99
CA GLU A 328 22.39 2.21 16.83
C GLU A 328 21.22 3.01 16.26
N LEU A 329 19.98 2.62 16.53
CA LEU A 329 18.80 3.36 16.13
C LEU A 329 18.27 4.26 17.27
N TYR A 330 18.58 3.88 18.51
CA TYR A 330 18.05 4.52 19.70
C TYR A 330 18.89 5.71 20.19
N PHE A 331 20.22 5.61 20.11
CA PHE A 331 21.14 6.68 20.53
C PHE A 331 21.60 7.55 19.35
N PRO A 332 21.98 8.82 19.57
CA PRO A 332 22.43 9.72 18.50
C PRO A 332 23.69 9.21 17.81
N ASN A 333 23.59 8.95 16.51
CA ASN A 333 24.70 8.64 15.61
C ASN A 333 24.24 8.81 14.15
N TYR A 334 25.15 8.66 13.20
CA TYR A 334 24.88 8.86 11.78
C TYR A 334 23.65 8.10 11.25
N THR A 335 23.36 6.91 11.79
CA THR A 335 22.28 6.04 11.30
C THR A 335 20.92 6.29 11.94
N SER A 336 20.90 6.95 13.11
CA SER A 336 19.70 7.36 13.85
C SER A 336 19.28 8.81 13.58
N PHE A 337 19.95 9.51 12.66
CA PHE A 337 19.54 10.81 12.17
C PHE A 337 18.82 10.72 10.83
N MET A 338 17.93 11.68 10.54
CA MET A 338 17.34 11.86 9.21
C MET A 338 18.34 12.30 8.13
N GLY A 339 19.60 12.60 8.49
CA GLY A 339 20.63 13.09 7.56
C GLY A 339 20.21 14.38 6.84
N ALA A 340 20.90 14.73 5.75
CA ALA A 340 20.60 15.90 4.91
C ALA A 340 19.23 15.82 4.19
N THR A 341 18.42 14.79 4.43
CA THR A 341 17.11 14.64 3.78
C THR A 341 16.14 15.75 4.14
N VAL A 342 16.28 16.39 5.29
CA VAL A 342 15.49 17.58 5.68
C VAL A 342 16.03 18.89 5.10
N GLY A 343 17.04 18.83 4.22
CA GLY A 343 17.63 20.00 3.56
C GLY A 343 18.29 21.00 4.53
N ILE A 344 18.71 20.53 5.71
CA ILE A 344 19.49 21.32 6.66
C ILE A 344 20.88 20.71 6.76
N GLU A 345 21.88 21.40 6.23
CA GLU A 345 23.27 21.01 6.38
C GLU A 345 23.70 21.21 7.85
N GLY A 346 24.27 20.18 8.47
CA GLY A 346 24.66 20.18 9.89
C GLY A 346 23.51 19.98 10.90
N GLY A 347 22.24 19.94 10.44
CA GLY A 347 21.09 19.66 11.29
C GLY A 347 20.82 18.17 11.46
N TYR A 348 20.61 17.71 12.69
CA TYR A 348 20.40 16.29 13.02
C TYR A 348 19.06 16.09 13.72
N PHE A 349 18.03 15.73 12.96
CA PHE A 349 16.75 15.32 13.54
C PHE A 349 16.72 13.83 13.86
N PRO A 350 16.16 13.42 15.02
CA PRO A 350 16.02 12.01 15.38
C PRO A 350 15.19 11.25 14.35
N TYR A 351 15.66 10.09 13.93
CA TYR A 351 14.95 9.17 13.07
C TYR A 351 14.31 8.08 13.92
N SER A 352 13.00 8.19 14.17
CA SER A 352 12.32 7.23 15.05
C SER A 352 12.53 5.76 14.63
N PRO A 353 12.82 4.87 15.60
CA PRO A 353 12.97 3.46 15.33
C PRO A 353 11.65 2.66 15.34
N LEU A 354 10.51 3.30 15.62
CA LEU A 354 9.26 2.59 15.92
C LEU A 354 8.79 1.68 14.77
N TRP A 355 8.94 2.12 13.52
CA TRP A 355 8.63 1.29 12.35
C TRP A 355 9.41 -0.05 12.35
N TYR A 356 10.69 0.00 12.71
CA TYR A 356 11.56 -1.18 12.71
C TYR A 356 11.19 -2.15 13.83
N LEU A 357 10.82 -1.62 15.00
CA LEU A 357 10.31 -2.42 16.12
C LEU A 357 8.97 -3.09 15.79
N VAL A 358 8.09 -2.40 15.05
CA VAL A 358 6.81 -2.99 14.60
C VAL A 358 7.03 -4.06 13.52
N SER A 359 8.05 -3.90 12.68
CA SER A 359 8.31 -4.82 11.56
C SER A 359 9.12 -6.06 11.95
N ALA A 360 10.03 -5.95 12.93
CA ALA A 360 10.93 -7.02 13.33
C ALA A 360 10.24 -8.33 13.77
N PRO A 361 9.12 -8.32 14.55
CA PRO A 361 8.46 -9.56 14.99
C PRO A 361 7.98 -10.46 13.85
N PHE A 362 7.74 -9.92 12.65
CA PHE A 362 7.33 -10.72 11.49
C PHE A 362 8.45 -11.60 10.95
N ALA A 363 9.72 -11.28 11.23
CA ALA A 363 10.84 -12.14 10.88
C ALA A 363 10.77 -13.49 11.63
N ALA A 364 10.26 -13.49 12.88
CA ALA A 364 10.06 -14.70 13.66
C ALA A 364 8.98 -15.63 13.07
N LEU A 365 8.12 -15.12 12.19
CA LEU A 365 7.13 -15.91 11.44
C LEU A 365 7.72 -16.52 10.15
N GLY A 366 9.02 -16.34 9.88
CA GLY A 366 9.67 -16.78 8.65
C GLY A 366 9.27 -15.98 7.41
N LEU A 367 8.63 -14.82 7.59
CA LEU A 367 8.20 -13.98 6.48
C LEU A 367 9.38 -13.14 5.95
N PRO A 368 9.52 -12.97 4.63
CA PRO A 368 10.49 -12.04 4.07
C PRO A 368 10.20 -10.61 4.58
N ILE A 369 11.19 -10.01 5.24
CA ILE A 369 11.01 -8.73 5.94
C ILE A 369 10.62 -7.61 4.97
N GLY A 370 11.25 -7.54 3.79
CA GLY A 370 10.93 -6.56 2.76
C GLY A 370 9.46 -6.64 2.30
N ALA A 371 9.00 -7.85 1.96
CA ALA A 371 7.60 -8.11 1.62
C ALA A 371 6.65 -7.75 2.78
N THR A 372 7.04 -8.04 4.03
CA THR A 372 6.26 -7.68 5.22
C THR A 372 6.12 -6.16 5.34
N MET A 373 7.23 -5.41 5.24
CA MET A 373 7.22 -3.95 5.34
C MET A 373 6.37 -3.32 4.24
N ASN A 374 6.54 -3.78 2.99
CA ASN A 374 5.74 -3.37 1.85
C ASN A 374 4.25 -3.68 2.05
N GLY A 375 3.94 -4.87 2.56
CA GLY A 375 2.57 -5.29 2.85
C GLY A 375 1.91 -4.47 3.97
N LEU A 376 2.61 -4.27 5.09
CA LEU A 376 2.13 -3.44 6.20
C LEU A 376 1.87 -2.00 5.75
N SER A 377 2.80 -1.42 4.98
CA SER A 377 2.67 -0.08 4.40
C SER A 377 1.39 0.07 3.55
N ALA A 378 1.13 -0.91 2.68
CA ALA A 378 -0.07 -0.94 1.85
C ALA A 378 -1.35 -1.08 2.68
N VAL A 379 -1.37 -1.96 3.70
CA VAL A 379 -2.53 -2.13 4.60
C VAL A 379 -2.82 -0.84 5.36
N LEU A 380 -1.77 -0.20 5.90
CA LEU A 380 -1.90 1.11 6.56
C LEU A 380 -2.47 2.15 5.59
N ASP A 381 -1.96 2.22 4.36
CA ASP A 381 -2.49 3.15 3.35
C ASP A 381 -3.97 2.92 3.05
N VAL A 382 -4.35 1.68 2.81
CA VAL A 382 -5.72 1.33 2.41
C VAL A 382 -6.69 1.62 3.56
N SER A 383 -6.28 1.35 4.80
CA SER A 383 -7.09 1.65 5.99
C SER A 383 -7.31 3.15 6.22
N LYS A 384 -6.46 4.04 5.71
CA LYS A 384 -6.71 5.51 5.76
C LYS A 384 -8.03 5.87 5.09
N GLY A 385 -8.43 5.15 4.04
CA GLY A 385 -9.74 5.36 3.38
C GLY A 385 -10.93 5.13 4.32
N LEU A 386 -10.84 4.17 5.24
CA LEU A 386 -11.87 3.93 6.26
C LEU A 386 -11.90 5.05 7.30
N LEU A 387 -10.73 5.56 7.69
CA LEU A 387 -10.63 6.69 8.62
C LEU A 387 -11.18 7.98 7.99
N ILE A 388 -10.89 8.24 6.72
CA ILE A 388 -11.47 9.33 5.93
C ILE A 388 -12.99 9.22 5.88
N PHE A 389 -13.52 8.01 5.64
CA PHE A 389 -14.97 7.77 5.65
C PHE A 389 -15.59 8.20 6.99
N VAL A 390 -14.98 7.77 8.11
CA VAL A 390 -15.48 8.08 9.45
C VAL A 390 -15.42 9.59 9.74
N ILE A 391 -14.29 10.24 9.43
CA ILE A 391 -14.15 11.70 9.61
C ILE A 391 -15.20 12.44 8.79
N ALA A 392 -15.33 12.12 7.51
CA ALA A 392 -16.29 12.76 6.61
C ALA A 392 -17.73 12.53 7.09
N LEU A 393 -18.09 11.31 7.48
CA LEU A 393 -19.43 10.98 7.96
C LEU A 393 -19.75 11.67 9.29
N ALA A 394 -18.83 11.66 10.25
CA ALA A 394 -19.03 12.27 11.56
C ALA A 394 -19.18 13.79 11.49
N THR A 395 -18.44 14.41 10.56
CA THR A 395 -18.42 15.86 10.41
C THR A 395 -19.57 16.39 9.56
N THR A 396 -19.84 15.75 8.41
CA THR A 396 -20.85 16.22 7.42
C THR A 396 -22.21 15.55 7.56
N ARG A 397 -22.30 14.38 8.20
CA ARG A 397 -23.52 13.54 8.29
C ARG A 397 -24.07 13.11 6.93
N ARG A 398 -23.24 13.03 5.90
CA ARG A 398 -23.62 12.60 4.53
C ARG A 398 -22.86 11.36 4.11
N GLU A 399 -23.55 10.23 3.98
CA GLU A 399 -22.94 8.95 3.64
C GLU A 399 -22.29 8.92 2.25
N ARG A 400 -22.95 9.48 1.23
CA ARG A 400 -22.42 9.51 -0.14
C ARG A 400 -21.15 10.38 -0.25
N LEU A 401 -21.12 11.52 0.43
CA LEU A 401 -19.93 12.36 0.52
C LEU A 401 -18.78 11.60 1.15
N ALA A 402 -19.02 10.94 2.29
CA ALA A 402 -18.01 10.13 2.96
C ALA A 402 -17.46 9.01 2.06
N LEU A 403 -18.35 8.32 1.33
CA LEU A 403 -17.97 7.29 0.36
C LEU A 403 -17.13 7.85 -0.80
N LEU A 404 -17.52 9.01 -1.35
CA LEU A 404 -16.78 9.70 -2.40
C LEU A 404 -15.40 10.15 -1.92
N ALA A 405 -15.27 10.64 -0.68
CA ALA A 405 -13.99 11.04 -0.11
C ALA A 405 -13.02 9.86 -0.01
N THR A 406 -13.51 8.69 0.43
CA THR A 406 -12.74 7.44 0.45
C THR A 406 -12.37 6.98 -0.95
N ALA A 407 -13.29 7.02 -1.91
CA ALA A 407 -13.02 6.67 -3.30
C ALA A 407 -11.93 7.56 -3.90
N LEU A 408 -12.06 8.88 -3.74
CA LEU A 408 -11.08 9.86 -4.23
C LEU A 408 -9.70 9.58 -3.66
N TYR A 409 -9.55 9.36 -2.35
CA TYR A 409 -8.24 9.04 -1.74
C TYR A 409 -7.54 7.84 -2.42
N HIS A 410 -8.29 6.78 -2.75
CA HIS A 410 -7.73 5.62 -3.43
C HIS A 410 -7.54 5.81 -4.94
N LEU A 411 -8.15 6.82 -5.54
CA LEU A 411 -8.00 7.18 -6.95
C LEU A 411 -6.96 8.29 -7.18
N LEU A 412 -6.26 8.76 -6.14
CA LEU A 412 -5.14 9.69 -6.32
C LEU A 412 -3.84 8.95 -6.62
N PRO A 413 -3.03 9.41 -7.59
CA PRO A 413 -1.67 8.90 -7.80
C PRO A 413 -0.75 9.06 -6.58
N MET A 414 -0.98 10.09 -5.78
CA MET A 414 -0.12 10.48 -4.67
C MET A 414 0.16 9.36 -3.63
N PRO A 415 -0.84 8.64 -3.07
CA PRO A 415 -0.58 7.48 -2.22
C PRO A 415 0.26 6.38 -2.88
N TYR A 416 0.14 6.16 -4.20
CA TYR A 416 0.93 5.16 -4.92
C TYR A 416 2.39 5.58 -5.04
N TYR A 417 2.63 6.88 -5.24
CA TYR A 417 3.99 7.41 -5.20
C TYR A 417 4.64 7.16 -3.83
N LEU A 418 3.94 7.46 -2.73
CA LEU A 418 4.46 7.26 -1.37
C LEU A 418 4.77 5.79 -1.07
N LEU A 419 3.92 4.88 -1.56
CA LEU A 419 4.15 3.44 -1.48
C LEU A 419 5.41 3.03 -2.26
N SER A 420 5.57 3.50 -3.52
CA SER A 420 6.76 3.22 -4.34
C SER A 420 8.05 3.81 -3.79
N TRP A 421 7.93 4.90 -3.01
CA TRP A 421 9.08 5.53 -2.38
C TRP A 421 9.61 4.68 -1.22
N GLY A 422 8.75 3.97 -0.50
CA GLY A 422 9.18 3.15 0.65
C GLY A 422 9.43 3.97 1.91
N ASN A 423 8.83 5.16 2.02
CA ASN A 423 8.95 6.01 3.20
C ASN A 423 8.03 5.51 4.34
N TYR A 424 8.32 4.31 4.85
CA TYR A 424 7.43 3.59 5.75
C TYR A 424 7.15 4.33 7.07
N PRO A 425 8.13 4.99 7.72
CA PRO A 425 7.87 5.75 8.95
C PRO A 425 6.94 6.93 8.71
N THR A 426 7.08 7.62 7.57
CA THR A 426 6.12 8.67 7.17
C THR A 426 4.73 8.08 6.95
N GLN A 427 4.63 6.92 6.30
CA GLN A 427 3.35 6.24 6.07
C GLN A 427 2.64 5.87 7.38
N LEU A 428 3.38 5.32 8.34
CA LEU A 428 2.89 5.00 9.67
C LEU A 428 2.48 6.26 10.46
N GLY A 429 3.28 7.33 10.39
CA GLY A 429 2.95 8.59 11.04
C GLY A 429 1.68 9.23 10.49
N LEU A 430 1.55 9.30 9.15
CA LEU A 430 0.33 9.80 8.50
C LEU A 430 -0.90 8.98 8.90
N TRP A 431 -0.75 7.66 9.01
CA TRP A 431 -1.82 6.79 9.48
C TRP A 431 -2.16 7.08 10.95
N ALA A 432 -1.16 7.15 11.84
CA ALA A 432 -1.36 7.42 13.26
C ALA A 432 -2.05 8.77 13.50
N THR A 433 -1.64 9.83 12.78
CA THR A 433 -2.28 11.15 12.89
C THR A 433 -3.72 11.13 12.39
N LEU A 434 -4.02 10.35 11.35
CA LEU A 434 -5.38 10.19 10.88
C LEU A 434 -6.26 9.41 11.87
N VAL A 435 -5.70 8.40 12.55
CA VAL A 435 -6.37 7.71 13.67
C VAL A 435 -6.64 8.68 14.81
N ALA A 436 -5.66 9.49 15.21
CA ALA A 436 -5.83 10.52 16.25
C ALA A 436 -6.89 11.56 15.86
N THR A 437 -6.89 12.01 14.61
CA THR A 437 -7.89 12.96 14.07
C THR A 437 -9.29 12.35 14.08
N THR A 438 -9.42 11.09 13.65
CA THR A 438 -10.69 10.34 13.70
C THR A 438 -11.18 10.23 15.14
N TYR A 439 -10.28 9.89 16.06
CA TYR A 439 -10.59 9.76 17.47
C TYR A 439 -11.06 11.08 18.11
N LEU A 440 -10.38 12.18 17.79
CA LEU A 440 -10.74 13.53 18.22
C LEU A 440 -12.12 13.93 17.70
N VAL A 441 -12.40 13.72 16.41
CA VAL A 441 -13.70 14.03 15.80
C VAL A 441 -14.83 13.24 16.47
N LEU A 442 -14.62 11.94 16.72
CA LEU A 442 -15.64 11.09 17.34
C LEU A 442 -15.88 11.40 18.82
N ASN A 443 -14.84 11.84 19.54
CA ASN A 443 -14.88 12.06 20.99
C ASN A 443 -14.72 13.53 21.39
N TYR A 444 -15.01 14.45 20.47
CA TYR A 444 -14.74 15.89 20.61
C TYR A 444 -15.22 16.44 21.95
N GLU A 445 -16.48 16.20 22.30
CA GLU A 445 -17.11 16.71 23.53
C GLU A 445 -16.76 15.91 24.80
N ARG A 446 -16.09 14.75 24.65
CA ARG A 446 -15.83 13.78 25.73
C ARG A 446 -14.35 13.63 26.04
N LEU A 447 -13.50 14.49 25.48
CA LEU A 447 -12.05 14.30 25.50
C LEU A 447 -11.46 14.19 26.92
N LEU A 448 -12.06 14.86 27.91
CA LEU A 448 -11.62 14.81 29.32
C LEU A 448 -12.11 13.61 30.12
N GLN A 449 -12.97 12.75 29.57
CA GLN A 449 -13.36 11.53 30.28
C GLN A 449 -12.12 10.64 30.44
N ARG A 450 -11.81 10.18 31.66
CA ARG A 450 -10.54 9.50 32.00
C ARG A 450 -10.09 8.45 30.97
N ARG A 451 -10.99 7.55 30.56
CA ARG A 451 -10.70 6.51 29.55
C ARG A 451 -10.46 7.11 28.17
N VAL A 452 -11.26 8.09 27.77
CA VAL A 452 -11.14 8.75 26.47
C VAL A 452 -9.83 9.52 26.37
N PHE A 453 -9.50 10.25 27.44
CA PHE A 453 -8.27 11.01 27.58
C PHE A 453 -7.02 10.13 27.56
N GLY A 454 -7.03 8.98 28.26
CA GLY A 454 -5.91 8.04 28.24
C GLY A 454 -5.58 7.53 26.83
N TRP A 455 -6.60 7.14 26.06
CA TRP A 455 -6.42 6.76 24.65
C TRP A 455 -5.98 7.93 23.77
N TRP A 456 -6.49 9.14 24.02
CA TRP A 456 -6.04 10.34 23.33
C TRP A 456 -4.54 10.59 23.51
N VAL A 457 -4.05 10.55 24.75
CA VAL A 457 -2.62 10.69 25.08
C VAL A 457 -1.80 9.58 24.40
N ALA A 458 -2.26 8.32 24.45
CA ALA A 458 -1.56 7.21 23.81
C ALA A 458 -1.45 7.37 22.28
N LEU A 459 -2.53 7.84 21.63
CA LEU A 459 -2.53 8.11 20.19
C LEU A 459 -1.64 9.30 19.81
N LEU A 460 -1.59 10.35 20.63
CA LEU A 460 -0.67 11.46 20.44
C LEU A 460 0.78 11.02 20.60
N ALA A 461 1.09 10.24 21.65
CA ALA A 461 2.41 9.69 21.87
C ALA A 461 2.83 8.79 20.69
N LEU A 462 1.90 7.99 20.15
CA LEU A 462 2.13 7.24 18.93
C LEU A 462 2.45 8.18 17.75
N CYS A 463 1.68 9.23 17.51
CA CYS A 463 1.97 10.19 16.44
C CYS A 463 3.39 10.77 16.55
N ILE A 464 3.77 11.21 17.75
CA ILE A 464 5.08 11.81 18.03
C ILE A 464 6.21 10.78 17.82
N LEU A 465 6.01 9.56 18.31
CA LEU A 465 7.01 8.49 18.25
C LEU A 465 7.09 7.76 16.91
N THR A 466 6.15 7.94 15.98
CA THR A 466 6.21 7.22 14.69
C THR A 466 7.24 7.78 13.73
N TYR A 467 7.23 9.11 13.54
CA TYR A 467 8.16 9.81 12.69
C TYR A 467 8.15 11.30 13.03
N THR A 468 9.30 11.85 13.41
CA THR A 468 9.41 13.17 14.05
C THR A 468 8.74 14.29 13.25
N VAL A 469 8.92 14.36 11.92
CA VAL A 469 8.29 15.42 11.11
C VAL A 469 6.76 15.35 11.17
N ILE A 470 6.18 14.15 11.06
CA ILE A 470 4.73 13.97 11.15
C ILE A 470 4.25 14.17 12.60
N GLY A 471 5.07 13.80 13.58
CA GLY A 471 4.85 14.10 14.99
C GLY A 471 4.71 15.60 15.26
N ILE A 472 5.63 16.41 14.72
CA ILE A 472 5.57 17.87 14.80
C ILE A 472 4.31 18.39 14.09
N PHE A 473 3.95 17.87 12.91
CA PHE A 473 2.72 18.30 12.23
C PHE A 473 1.46 17.98 13.06
N ALA A 474 1.39 16.81 13.67
CA ALA A 474 0.31 16.43 14.56
C ALA A 474 0.26 17.35 15.79
N TRP A 475 1.41 17.59 16.43
CA TRP A 475 1.54 18.51 17.55
C TRP A 475 1.03 19.91 17.20
N THR A 476 1.49 20.47 16.07
CA THR A 476 1.06 21.79 15.58
C THR A 476 -0.43 21.80 15.24
N MET A 477 -0.93 20.77 14.56
CA MET A 477 -2.34 20.71 14.13
C MET A 477 -3.27 20.72 15.34
N PHE A 478 -3.01 19.85 16.31
CA PHE A 478 -3.85 19.76 17.50
C PHE A 478 -3.64 20.99 18.42
N GLY A 479 -2.45 21.55 18.50
CA GLY A 479 -2.21 22.85 19.14
C GLY A 479 -3.04 23.98 18.52
N LEU A 480 -3.11 24.04 17.19
CA LEU A 480 -3.95 24.99 16.46
C LEU A 480 -5.45 24.74 16.70
N VAL A 481 -5.89 23.49 16.82
CA VAL A 481 -7.27 23.17 17.23
C VAL A 481 -7.58 23.79 18.59
N ALA A 482 -6.69 23.64 19.58
CA ALA A 482 -6.87 24.23 20.91
C ALA A 482 -6.87 25.77 20.87
N LEU A 483 -5.97 26.37 20.10
CA LEU A 483 -5.89 27.83 19.92
C LEU A 483 -7.16 28.38 19.26
N LEU A 484 -7.60 27.79 18.16
CA LEU A 484 -8.78 28.23 17.42
C LEU A 484 -10.06 28.02 18.22
N GLU A 485 -10.18 26.94 19.02
CA GLU A 485 -11.29 26.79 19.97
C GLU A 485 -11.24 27.84 21.09
N ALA A 486 -10.06 28.27 21.54
CA ALA A 486 -9.95 29.39 22.49
C ALA A 486 -10.43 30.72 21.87
N LEU A 487 -10.07 30.99 20.62
CA LEU A 487 -10.50 32.18 19.87
C LEU A 487 -11.99 32.18 19.53
N ARG A 488 -12.60 30.99 19.43
CA ARG A 488 -14.05 30.85 19.22
C ARG A 488 -14.90 31.38 20.40
N GLY A 489 -14.30 31.62 21.56
CA GLY A 489 -14.89 32.30 22.72
C GLY A 489 -15.21 31.39 23.91
N ARG A 490 -15.05 31.92 25.14
CA ARG A 490 -15.10 31.20 26.44
C ARG A 490 -16.38 30.40 26.74
N ARG A 491 -17.49 30.66 26.05
CA ARG A 491 -18.80 30.10 26.40
C ARG A 491 -19.06 28.67 25.92
N ARG A 492 -18.20 28.06 25.09
CA ARG A 492 -18.56 26.74 24.53
C ARG A 492 -17.83 25.53 25.10
N GLN A 493 -16.50 25.34 25.08
CA GLN A 493 -15.95 24.03 25.48
C GLN A 493 -14.53 24.09 26.09
N PRO A 494 -14.34 24.63 27.32
CA PRO A 494 -13.02 24.67 27.97
C PRO A 494 -12.41 23.26 28.18
N GLY A 495 -13.26 22.23 28.19
CA GLY A 495 -12.83 20.85 28.28
C GLY A 495 -11.99 20.39 27.08
N ILE A 496 -12.29 20.86 25.86
CA ILE A 496 -11.54 20.48 24.67
C ILE A 496 -10.16 21.13 24.67
N ILE A 497 -10.11 22.44 24.92
CA ILE A 497 -8.85 23.18 24.98
C ILE A 497 -7.91 22.53 26.00
N ARG A 498 -8.42 22.26 27.21
CA ARG A 498 -7.65 21.56 28.25
C ARG A 498 -7.26 20.15 27.83
N GLY A 499 -8.19 19.36 27.30
CA GLY A 499 -7.93 17.97 26.90
C GLY A 499 -6.91 17.85 25.77
N VAL A 500 -6.94 18.76 24.81
CA VAL A 500 -5.97 18.78 23.71
C VAL A 500 -4.60 19.24 24.23
N LEU A 501 -4.51 20.39 24.91
CA LEU A 501 -3.23 20.93 25.39
C LEU A 501 -2.54 20.01 26.41
N VAL A 502 -3.28 19.59 27.45
CA VAL A 502 -2.73 18.68 28.47
C VAL A 502 -2.38 17.33 27.85
N GLY A 503 -3.20 16.84 26.91
CA GLY A 503 -2.93 15.60 26.20
C GLY A 503 -1.63 15.66 25.39
N ILE A 504 -1.41 16.74 24.65
CA ILE A 504 -0.18 16.99 23.88
C ILE A 504 1.03 17.06 24.81
N ILE A 505 0.94 17.81 25.90
CA ILE A 505 2.04 17.95 26.87
C ILE A 505 2.42 16.60 27.48
N ILE A 506 1.44 15.83 27.96
CA ILE A 506 1.71 14.51 28.55
C ILE A 506 2.32 13.55 27.51
N ALA A 507 1.77 13.55 26.29
CA ALA A 507 2.29 12.72 25.21
C ALA A 507 3.73 13.09 24.82
N GLU A 508 4.04 14.37 24.76
CA GLU A 508 5.41 14.84 24.48
C GLU A 508 6.36 14.51 25.63
N ILE A 509 5.97 14.73 26.90
CA ILE A 509 6.79 14.33 28.06
C ILE A 509 7.10 12.84 28.01
N PHE A 510 6.11 12.01 27.68
CA PHE A 510 6.29 10.57 27.53
C PHE A 510 7.25 10.22 26.39
N ALA A 511 7.03 10.79 25.19
CA ALA A 511 7.89 10.55 24.03
C ALA A 511 9.32 11.08 24.26
N PHE A 512 9.45 12.20 24.95
CA PHE A 512 10.73 12.77 25.35
C PHE A 512 11.47 11.87 26.31
N GLY A 513 10.83 11.46 27.41
CA GLY A 513 11.44 10.59 28.40
C GLY A 513 11.87 9.23 27.83
N ILE A 514 11.13 8.69 26.85
CA ILE A 514 11.45 7.38 26.26
C ILE A 514 12.44 7.48 25.10
N TYR A 515 12.49 8.57 24.34
CA TYR A 515 13.30 8.63 23.11
C TYR A 515 13.95 9.99 22.86
N HIS A 516 13.21 11.10 22.81
CA HIS A 516 13.79 12.38 22.37
C HIS A 516 14.84 12.94 23.35
N VAL A 517 14.84 12.54 24.63
CA VAL A 517 15.87 12.95 25.60
C VAL A 517 17.28 12.59 25.13
N GLN A 518 17.42 11.46 24.43
CA GLN A 518 18.71 11.01 23.90
C GLN A 518 19.29 12.00 22.89
N PHE A 519 18.43 12.73 22.18
CA PHE A 519 18.80 13.64 21.10
C PHE A 519 18.81 15.12 21.54
N ALA A 520 18.41 15.42 22.78
CA ALA A 520 18.26 16.79 23.26
C ALA A 520 19.56 17.61 23.14
N GLY A 521 20.71 17.01 23.48
CA GLY A 521 22.01 17.66 23.37
C GLY A 521 22.35 18.05 21.92
N VAL A 522 22.21 17.11 20.99
CA VAL A 522 22.48 17.33 19.55
C VAL A 522 21.49 18.35 18.95
N MET A 523 20.22 18.28 19.36
CA MET A 523 19.21 19.23 18.91
C MET A 523 19.55 20.67 19.32
N LEU A 524 20.03 20.87 20.56
CA LEU A 524 20.41 22.19 21.07
C LEU A 524 21.73 22.70 20.47
N GLN A 525 22.72 21.83 20.34
CA GLN A 525 24.07 22.22 19.94
C GLN A 525 24.29 22.29 18.42
N SER A 526 23.53 21.52 17.64
CA SER A 526 23.74 21.41 16.19
C SER A 526 22.49 21.77 15.40
N THR A 527 21.35 21.17 15.72
CA THR A 527 20.13 21.33 14.90
C THR A 527 19.53 22.73 14.99
N LEU A 528 19.43 23.31 16.19
CA LEU A 528 18.87 24.65 16.36
C LEU A 528 19.75 25.74 15.71
N PRO A 529 21.08 25.77 15.91
CA PRO A 529 21.95 26.68 15.17
C PRO A 529 21.85 26.50 13.65
N SER A 530 21.80 25.25 13.16
CA SER A 530 21.71 24.98 11.72
C SER A 530 20.36 25.40 11.13
N LEU A 531 19.26 25.29 11.89
CA LEU A 531 17.96 25.84 11.51
C LEU A 531 18.01 27.36 11.35
N LEU A 532 18.63 28.06 12.32
CA LEU A 532 18.79 29.51 12.28
C LEU A 532 19.63 29.94 11.08
N LYS A 533 20.78 29.27 10.88
CA LYS A 533 21.67 29.53 9.74
C LYS A 533 20.97 29.25 8.40
N SER A 534 20.36 28.08 8.23
CA SER A 534 19.60 27.73 7.01
C SER A 534 18.48 28.75 6.71
N THR A 535 17.82 29.26 7.76
CA THR A 535 16.79 30.29 7.59
C THR A 535 17.38 31.60 7.10
N GLN A 536 18.53 32.01 7.64
CA GLN A 536 19.26 33.19 7.17
C GLN A 536 19.74 33.01 5.72
N ASP A 537 20.43 31.90 5.43
CA ASP A 537 20.96 31.59 4.10
C ASP A 537 19.86 31.57 3.03
N LYS A 538 18.68 31.00 3.31
CA LYS A 538 17.55 31.00 2.36
C LYS A 538 16.86 32.35 2.23
N ALA A 539 16.83 33.15 3.28
CA ALA A 539 16.27 34.50 3.24
C ALA A 539 17.16 35.46 2.43
N ASP A 540 18.48 35.29 2.54
CA ASP A 540 19.49 36.08 1.81
C ASP A 540 19.77 35.50 0.40
N GLY A 541 19.36 34.26 0.14
CA GLY A 541 19.53 33.56 -1.13
C GLY A 541 18.75 34.18 -2.29
N PRO A 542 19.20 33.96 -3.54
CA PRO A 542 18.57 34.55 -4.71
C PRO A 542 17.15 34.00 -4.91
N ALA A 543 16.17 34.89 -5.12
CA ALA A 543 14.79 34.52 -5.40
C ALA A 543 14.63 34.10 -6.88
N THR A 544 14.98 32.85 -7.20
CA THR A 544 14.91 32.30 -8.56
C THR A 544 14.23 30.93 -8.58
N THR A 545 13.66 30.55 -9.73
CA THR A 545 13.06 29.23 -9.95
C THR A 545 14.02 28.24 -10.62
N THR A 546 15.25 28.66 -10.96
CA THR A 546 16.21 27.87 -11.76
C THR A 546 17.31 27.21 -10.92
N VAL A 547 17.32 27.44 -9.61
CA VAL A 547 18.27 26.85 -8.64
C VAL A 547 17.64 25.66 -7.90
N ASP A 548 18.42 24.91 -7.13
CA ASP A 548 17.90 23.76 -6.36
C ASP A 548 16.73 24.20 -5.44
N ALA A 549 15.72 23.34 -5.27
CA ALA A 549 14.58 23.60 -4.38
C ALA A 549 15.00 23.83 -2.92
N ARG A 550 16.22 23.46 -2.55
CA ARG A 550 16.82 23.72 -1.24
C ARG A 550 17.45 25.11 -1.14
N GLU A 551 17.82 25.73 -2.25
CA GLU A 551 18.59 26.98 -2.29
C GLU A 551 17.74 28.25 -2.39
N SER A 552 16.49 28.13 -2.85
CA SER A 552 15.60 29.30 -2.98
C SER A 552 14.15 29.01 -2.57
N PRO A 553 13.49 29.94 -1.85
CA PRO A 553 12.07 29.84 -1.53
C PRO A 553 11.18 29.70 -2.77
N LEU A 554 11.47 30.45 -3.85
CA LEU A 554 10.68 30.38 -5.10
C LEU A 554 10.86 29.05 -5.81
N SER A 555 12.09 28.52 -5.87
CA SER A 555 12.35 27.18 -6.40
C SER A 555 11.62 26.11 -5.58
N ASN A 556 11.63 26.19 -4.24
CA ASN A 556 10.90 25.28 -3.37
C ASN A 556 9.38 25.32 -3.63
N LEU A 557 8.80 26.52 -3.70
CA LEU A 557 7.37 26.70 -3.98
C LEU A 557 7.00 26.15 -5.37
N ASN A 558 7.85 26.37 -6.37
CA ASN A 558 7.66 25.82 -7.70
C ASN A 558 7.73 24.28 -7.68
N ALA A 559 8.72 23.69 -7.00
CA ALA A 559 8.87 22.25 -6.85
C ALA A 559 7.65 21.62 -6.15
N ASN A 560 7.17 22.23 -5.05
CA ASN A 560 5.95 21.80 -4.36
C ASN A 560 4.72 21.87 -5.28
N THR A 561 4.62 22.93 -6.09
CA THR A 561 3.52 23.12 -7.04
C THR A 561 3.56 22.07 -8.15
N VAL A 562 4.72 21.88 -8.79
CA VAL A 562 4.91 20.85 -9.84
C VAL A 562 4.59 19.47 -9.27
N PHE A 563 5.07 19.18 -8.06
CA PHE A 563 4.80 17.91 -7.40
C PHE A 563 3.31 17.71 -7.13
N MET A 564 2.62 18.73 -6.61
CA MET A 564 1.17 18.72 -6.41
C MET A 564 0.40 18.48 -7.71
N ARG A 565 0.76 19.19 -8.78
CA ARG A 565 0.12 19.01 -10.09
C ARG A 565 0.30 17.59 -10.61
N ASN A 566 1.51 17.05 -10.50
CA ASN A 566 1.83 15.72 -11.00
C ASN A 566 1.14 14.59 -10.24
N HIS A 567 0.84 14.76 -8.95
CA HIS A 567 0.37 13.67 -8.09
C HIS A 567 -1.05 13.85 -7.54
N ALA A 568 -1.56 15.08 -7.43
CA ALA A 568 -2.95 15.38 -7.07
C ALA A 568 -3.82 15.73 -8.28
N THR A 569 -3.23 16.10 -9.44
CA THR A 569 -3.89 16.64 -10.65
C THR A 569 -4.44 18.06 -10.45
N ASP A 570 -4.33 18.91 -11.46
CA ASP A 570 -4.89 20.27 -11.43
C ASP A 570 -6.40 20.28 -11.15
N GLY A 571 -7.13 19.30 -11.73
CA GLY A 571 -8.57 19.16 -11.55
C GLY A 571 -8.97 18.92 -10.08
N LEU A 572 -8.30 18.00 -9.38
CA LEU A 572 -8.60 17.77 -7.97
C LEU A 572 -8.21 18.98 -7.11
N LEU A 573 -7.10 19.64 -7.40
CA LEU A 573 -6.67 20.82 -6.64
C LEU A 573 -7.74 21.91 -6.73
N LEU A 574 -8.22 22.21 -7.93
CA LEU A 574 -9.29 23.19 -8.15
C LEU A 574 -10.59 22.78 -7.44
N VAL A 575 -11.05 21.55 -7.64
CA VAL A 575 -12.29 21.03 -7.03
C VAL A 575 -12.17 20.96 -5.51
N GLY A 576 -10.99 20.61 -4.99
CA GLY A 576 -10.66 20.60 -3.56
C GLY A 576 -10.73 22.00 -2.97
N LEU A 577 -10.16 23.02 -3.62
CA LEU A 577 -10.22 24.42 -3.17
C LEU A 577 -11.66 24.94 -3.12
N ILE A 578 -12.47 24.69 -4.16
CA ILE A 578 -13.90 25.03 -4.17
C ILE A 578 -14.62 24.29 -3.03
N GLY A 579 -14.30 23.01 -2.85
CA GLY A 579 -14.82 22.18 -1.77
C GLY A 579 -14.48 22.69 -0.37
N MET A 580 -13.28 23.27 -0.20
CA MET A 580 -12.87 23.87 1.07
C MET A 580 -13.79 25.04 1.43
N VAL A 581 -14.07 25.94 0.47
CA VAL A 581 -15.08 27.00 0.66
C VAL A 581 -16.46 26.41 0.98
N GLY A 582 -16.81 25.31 0.31
CA GLY A 582 -18.00 24.51 0.60
C GLY A 582 -18.09 24.03 2.06
N LEU A 583 -16.99 23.54 2.65
CA LEU A 583 -16.96 23.07 4.04
C LEU A 583 -17.21 24.20 5.06
N TYR A 584 -16.81 25.43 4.75
CA TYR A 584 -17.07 26.60 5.59
C TYR A 584 -18.49 27.15 5.45
N THR A 585 -19.16 26.85 4.34
CA THR A 585 -20.51 27.34 4.04
C THR A 585 -21.60 26.31 4.34
N ASP A 586 -21.31 25.00 4.27
CA ASP A 586 -22.24 23.92 4.62
C ASP A 586 -22.55 23.93 6.14
N PRO A 587 -23.80 24.15 6.57
CA PRO A 587 -24.15 24.22 7.99
C PRO A 587 -23.70 23.00 8.81
N ALA A 588 -23.76 21.79 8.21
CA ALA A 588 -23.39 20.56 8.90
C ALA A 588 -21.87 20.48 9.16
N ALA A 589 -21.07 20.88 8.18
CA ALA A 589 -19.60 20.84 8.22
C ALA A 589 -19.00 22.06 8.94
N ARG A 590 -19.64 23.24 8.82
CA ARG A 590 -19.17 24.52 9.35
C ARG A 590 -18.92 24.47 10.86
N ARG A 591 -19.65 23.65 11.62
CA ARG A 591 -19.40 23.51 13.07
C ARG A 591 -17.99 22.98 13.40
N TRP A 592 -17.35 22.30 12.45
CA TRP A 592 -16.01 21.71 12.52
C TRP A 592 -14.92 22.58 11.88
N TRP A 593 -15.23 23.84 11.56
CA TRP A 593 -14.29 24.77 10.91
C TRP A 593 -12.93 24.83 11.61
N VAL A 594 -12.88 24.69 12.94
CA VAL A 594 -11.64 24.68 13.72
C VAL A 594 -10.71 23.55 13.28
N ILE A 595 -11.23 22.33 13.08
CA ILE A 595 -10.43 21.20 12.62
C ILE A 595 -9.99 21.41 11.17
N TRP A 596 -10.87 21.88 10.30
CA TRP A 596 -10.55 22.15 8.89
C TRP A 596 -9.47 23.21 8.74
N THR A 597 -9.61 24.33 9.47
CA THR A 597 -8.63 25.41 9.46
C THR A 597 -7.31 24.95 10.06
N ALA A 598 -7.31 24.26 11.21
CA ALA A 598 -6.07 23.76 11.80
C ALA A 598 -5.33 22.80 10.85
N TRP A 599 -6.06 21.91 10.18
CA TRP A 599 -5.49 20.97 9.23
C TRP A 599 -4.96 21.68 7.97
N LEU A 600 -5.73 22.61 7.39
CA LEU A 600 -5.29 23.44 6.25
C LEU A 600 -4.08 24.31 6.60
N SER A 601 -4.04 24.84 7.82
CA SER A 601 -2.90 25.64 8.29
C SER A 601 -1.61 24.84 8.32
N ILE A 602 -1.63 23.51 8.53
CA ILE A 602 -0.40 22.69 8.39
C ILE A 602 0.15 22.77 6.98
N PHE A 603 -0.70 22.70 5.96
CA PHE A 603 -0.24 22.85 4.58
C PHE A 603 0.41 24.22 4.37
N VAL A 604 -0.25 25.31 4.77
CA VAL A 604 0.27 26.69 4.58
C VAL A 604 1.55 26.91 5.38
N LEU A 605 1.53 26.64 6.68
CA LEU A 605 2.67 26.86 7.59
C LEU A 605 3.88 26.05 7.14
N TYR A 606 3.71 24.76 6.83
CA TYR A 606 4.85 23.92 6.47
C TYR A 606 5.27 24.03 5.01
N THR A 607 4.45 24.63 4.14
CA THR A 607 4.93 25.14 2.85
C THR A 607 5.90 26.29 3.06
N LEU A 608 5.59 27.22 3.98
CA LEU A 608 6.49 28.33 4.34
C LEU A 608 7.75 27.82 5.05
N VAL A 609 7.62 26.90 6.01
CA VAL A 609 8.79 26.27 6.65
C VAL A 609 9.63 25.53 5.60
N SER A 610 9.01 24.84 4.64
CA SER A 610 9.74 24.20 3.52
C SER A 610 10.54 25.20 2.70
N ALA A 611 9.92 26.32 2.36
CA ALA A 611 10.50 27.36 1.53
C ALA A 611 11.64 28.12 2.25
N PHE A 612 11.48 28.42 3.53
CA PHE A 612 12.36 29.35 4.25
C PHE A 612 13.24 28.72 5.32
N VAL A 613 12.93 27.53 5.83
CA VAL A 613 13.61 26.98 7.01
C VAL A 613 14.31 25.66 6.68
N ALA A 614 13.54 24.66 6.25
CA ALA A 614 14.02 23.29 6.10
C ALA A 614 13.16 22.52 5.11
N ASP A 615 13.76 21.78 4.18
CA ASP A 615 13.04 20.99 3.19
C ASP A 615 12.19 19.91 3.89
N MET A 616 10.87 20.08 3.85
CA MET A 616 9.93 19.14 4.47
C MET A 616 9.74 17.87 3.63
N VAL A 617 10.41 17.77 2.47
CA VAL A 617 10.33 16.67 1.50
C VAL A 617 8.88 16.29 1.22
N LEU A 618 8.05 17.32 0.98
CA LEU A 618 6.66 17.17 0.52
C LEU A 618 5.72 16.52 1.55
N LYS A 619 6.16 16.29 2.79
CA LYS A 619 5.36 15.59 3.82
C LYS A 619 4.07 16.32 4.19
N HIS A 620 4.10 17.65 4.20
CA HIS A 620 2.92 18.48 4.50
C HIS A 620 1.84 18.34 3.41
N ILE A 621 2.25 18.00 2.18
CA ILE A 621 1.34 17.70 1.07
C ILE A 621 0.62 16.37 1.32
N PHE A 622 1.34 15.30 1.66
CA PHE A 622 0.71 14.03 2.02
C PHE A 622 -0.22 14.17 3.24
N PHE A 623 0.15 15.01 4.20
CA PHE A 623 -0.62 15.28 5.40
C PHE A 623 -1.99 15.90 5.11
N ILE A 624 -2.10 16.80 4.11
CA ILE A 624 -3.35 17.48 3.78
C ILE A 624 -4.27 16.68 2.83
N MET A 625 -3.75 15.63 2.19
CA MET A 625 -4.51 14.83 1.20
C MET A 625 -5.89 14.36 1.70
N PRO A 626 -6.05 13.83 2.93
CA PRO A 626 -7.37 13.43 3.42
C PRO A 626 -8.38 14.57 3.42
N LEU A 627 -7.97 15.78 3.83
CA LEU A 627 -8.84 16.96 3.84
C LEU A 627 -9.24 17.37 2.42
N LEU A 628 -8.29 17.39 1.48
CA LEU A 628 -8.59 17.69 0.07
C LEU A 628 -9.58 16.70 -0.53
N CYS A 629 -9.47 15.41 -0.19
CA CYS A 629 -10.42 14.39 -0.64
C CYS A 629 -11.84 14.64 -0.09
N ILE A 630 -11.96 15.01 1.20
CA ILE A 630 -13.24 15.35 1.84
C ILE A 630 -13.86 16.60 1.19
N ALA A 631 -13.04 17.63 0.96
CA ALA A 631 -13.46 18.86 0.30
C ALA A 631 -13.93 18.61 -1.13
N ALA A 632 -13.12 17.91 -1.94
CA ALA A 632 -13.49 17.58 -3.31
C ALA A 632 -14.75 16.70 -3.39
N ALA A 633 -14.91 15.76 -2.43
CA ALA A 633 -16.10 14.93 -2.33
C ALA A 633 -17.39 15.74 -2.07
N LEU A 634 -17.31 16.87 -1.36
CA LEU A 634 -18.47 17.76 -1.17
C LEU A 634 -18.94 18.36 -2.50
N VAL A 635 -18.02 18.78 -3.35
CA VAL A 635 -18.33 19.31 -4.69
C VAL A 635 -18.91 18.19 -5.56
N ALA A 636 -18.26 17.02 -5.57
CA ALA A 636 -18.75 15.86 -6.32
C ALA A 636 -20.15 15.41 -5.87
N ASP A 637 -20.40 15.34 -4.57
CA ASP A 637 -21.71 15.03 -4.00
C ASP A 637 -22.77 16.05 -4.45
N THR A 638 -22.42 17.35 -4.44
CA THR A 638 -23.31 18.43 -4.85
C THR A 638 -23.63 18.37 -6.35
N LEU A 639 -22.63 18.18 -7.21
CA LEU A 639 -22.81 18.03 -8.65
C LEU A 639 -23.65 16.80 -8.99
N TRP A 640 -23.42 15.69 -8.30
CA TRP A 640 -24.15 14.44 -8.48
C TRP A 640 -25.65 14.59 -8.19
N GLN A 641 -26.00 15.38 -7.17
CA GLN A 641 -27.38 15.64 -6.78
C GLN A 641 -28.10 16.60 -7.72
N ARG A 642 -27.44 17.69 -8.14
CA ARG A 642 -28.12 18.83 -8.80
C ARG A 642 -28.49 18.60 -10.26
N VAL A 643 -27.62 17.97 -11.04
CA VAL A 643 -27.79 17.89 -12.50
C VAL A 643 -27.34 16.55 -13.08
N LYS A 644 -28.03 16.04 -14.11
CA LYS A 644 -27.64 14.81 -14.83
C LYS A 644 -26.22 14.93 -15.39
N LEU A 645 -25.87 16.10 -15.95
CA LEU A 645 -24.53 16.39 -16.45
C LEU A 645 -23.46 16.32 -15.35
N GLY A 646 -23.80 16.72 -14.12
CA GLY A 646 -22.91 16.61 -12.96
C GLY A 646 -22.58 15.17 -12.58
N ARG A 647 -23.52 14.23 -12.75
CA ARG A 647 -23.26 12.78 -12.56
C ARG A 647 -22.25 12.26 -13.57
N TRP A 648 -22.40 12.65 -14.83
CA TRP A 648 -21.45 12.32 -15.89
C TRP A 648 -20.08 12.94 -15.63
N ALA A 649 -20.02 14.20 -15.19
CA ALA A 649 -18.77 14.86 -14.84
C ALA A 649 -18.02 14.15 -13.70
N VAL A 650 -18.74 13.77 -12.63
CA VAL A 650 -18.16 13.01 -11.52
C VAL A 650 -17.68 11.62 -11.96
N ALA A 651 -18.47 10.91 -12.78
CA ALA A 651 -18.08 9.61 -13.31
C ALA A 651 -16.86 9.71 -14.25
N ALA A 652 -16.83 10.69 -15.14
CA ALA A 652 -15.70 10.95 -16.03
C ALA A 652 -14.44 11.34 -15.25
N GLY A 653 -14.57 12.17 -14.22
CA GLY A 653 -13.47 12.52 -13.33
C GLY A 653 -12.91 11.29 -12.58
N ALA A 654 -13.79 10.43 -12.06
CA ALA A 654 -13.36 9.19 -11.40
C ALA A 654 -12.68 8.22 -12.38
N LEU A 655 -13.17 8.10 -13.62
CA LEU A 655 -12.53 7.28 -14.66
C LEU A 655 -11.17 7.85 -15.09
N ALA A 656 -11.06 9.17 -15.23
CA ALA A 656 -9.79 9.83 -15.53
C ALA A 656 -8.76 9.61 -14.42
N LEU A 657 -9.16 9.77 -13.16
CA LEU A 657 -8.30 9.48 -12.01
C LEU A 657 -7.90 8.00 -11.95
N LEU A 658 -8.83 7.08 -12.25
CA LEU A 658 -8.52 5.65 -12.33
C LEU A 658 -7.49 5.36 -13.43
N ALA A 659 -7.63 5.96 -14.61
CA ALA A 659 -6.68 5.82 -15.71
C ALA A 659 -5.29 6.35 -15.32
N LEU A 660 -5.24 7.53 -14.68
CA LEU A 660 -3.98 8.11 -14.18
C LEU A 660 -3.34 7.23 -13.10
N VAL A 661 -4.12 6.68 -12.18
CA VAL A 661 -3.60 5.73 -11.19
C VAL A 661 -3.06 4.48 -11.86
N ALA A 662 -3.76 3.91 -12.84
CA ALA A 662 -3.30 2.73 -13.56
C ALA A 662 -1.97 3.00 -14.29
N GLU A 663 -1.87 4.14 -14.98
CA GLU A 663 -0.65 4.60 -15.65
C GLU A 663 0.50 4.81 -14.66
N ARG A 664 0.27 5.58 -13.59
CA ARG A 664 1.29 5.89 -12.59
C ARG A 664 1.72 4.66 -11.81
N TRP A 665 0.78 3.76 -11.51
CA TRP A 665 1.10 2.50 -10.86
C TRP A 665 1.93 1.60 -11.76
N HIS A 666 1.61 1.50 -13.05
CA HIS A 666 2.47 0.82 -14.01
C HIS A 666 3.87 1.43 -14.05
N PHE A 667 3.98 2.76 -14.11
CA PHE A 667 5.27 3.45 -14.08
C PHE A 667 6.05 3.16 -12.79
N TYR A 668 5.40 3.20 -11.63
CA TYR A 668 6.05 2.93 -10.33
C TYR A 668 6.43 1.46 -10.14
N LEU A 669 5.65 0.52 -10.66
CA LEU A 669 5.95 -0.90 -10.54
C LEU A 669 7.05 -1.35 -11.51
N LEU A 670 7.02 -0.88 -12.76
CA LEU A 670 7.81 -1.48 -13.84
C LEU A 670 8.92 -0.58 -14.37
N ILE A 671 8.70 0.74 -14.39
CA ILE A 671 9.58 1.68 -15.11
C ILE A 671 10.56 2.36 -14.18
N LYS A 672 10.10 2.86 -13.02
CA LYS A 672 10.82 3.82 -12.18
C LYS A 672 12.25 3.34 -11.88
N ARG A 673 13.18 3.87 -12.68
CA ARG A 673 14.62 4.02 -12.46
C ARG A 673 14.81 5.53 -12.36
N HIS A 674 15.14 6.04 -11.19
CA HIS A 674 15.66 7.41 -11.07
C HIS A 674 17.17 7.33 -11.24
#